data_AF-A0A8C7YKP7-F1
#
_entry.id   AF-A0A8C7YKP7-F1
#
_cell.length_a   1.000
_cell.length_b   1.000
_cell.length_c   1.000
_cell.angle_alpha   90.00
_cell.angle_beta   90.00
_cell.angle_gamma   90.00
#
_symmetry.space_group_name_H-M   'P 1'
#
loop_
_entity.id
_entity.type
_entity.pdbx_description
1 polymer ?
#
loop_
_entity_poly.entity_id
_entity_poly.type
_entity_poly.pdbx_seq_one_letter_code
_entity_poly.pdbx_strand_id
1 'polypeptide(L)'
;MGTTASAAQQPVSVASPIERVHGNGMADIKQSVGTSPFQTVSIHNSKAKSIITNKVAPVVITYNCRQEFQIHDEILKANYKVGRISDSMPEHYLVQGEFFLVLDVYKKADVLNTTESCGAPNFRQAKGSYPLYGMGQPSQNGFKQVLQRLQAQGQEIIFICVREEPVVFLHKDSDFVPYTPRRKENLHENLHGLEREEMVEHLELKIRNELHDFAKLNDNVFYIYNDIEFFNDEPQKISITCEEDIHVTEEVYKRPMFTMPAYRYYRLPLPTEGAPLEEDFDAFVNILRESPSLGLGHNGSQKLPALLFSCQVGVGRTNLALILGALVMNRLKRDSQQSQVEETAAVEPRPIFQVIQSLINKLPNGQQVMEEVDHAISLCSEMHNIKEAIYENKSKLEGIKDQIQGNRTKDYFLSRTMQSLERYFYLIVFNAYLHEQYPLAFVSNFSQWMCCHPWLYRLLACMDLSELSAPAELVTSGARVLVADEYLAPDVLSTVKEMKAVNFRRVPKMPVYGVAQPTSEATGAVLAHLTDGKRKHSHILWVNLQNELVLEGNGQIFVPREPSSLDHPCESPPGWQKLETSLKEEILKAQKWLEVVLEQEKQMKMLKSCQTVQEIFNQHKSSHQGLVYRRIPLPDCSAPTEEDFDKLLDAMKSALAEDSHSAFVFSCSNGKGRTTTAMVVAVLTLWHFNGFPEFPEDEIVSVPDAKYTKGEFEVVMQLVRLLPDGYRMKREVDLALDSVSETMTPMHYHLREIIICTYRQVPTAHVPALLIRYMPEKAVSINEYVYSMKRWRLPVYIKGI
;
A
#
# COMPACT_ATOMS: atom_id res chain seq x y z
N MET A 1 4.89 40.74 -38.40
CA MET A 1 5.38 42.12 -38.65
C MET A 1 5.26 42.89 -37.35
N GLY A 2 6.36 43.42 -36.83
CA GLY A 2 6.42 44.04 -35.49
C GLY A 2 6.18 45.55 -35.46
N THR A 3 6.04 46.08 -34.24
CA THR A 3 6.46 47.40 -33.68
C THR A 3 5.70 47.61 -32.36
N THR A 4 6.31 47.46 -31.18
CA THR A 4 7.02 48.45 -30.32
C THR A 4 6.17 49.57 -29.69
N ALA A 5 6.07 49.47 -28.35
CA ALA A 5 6.45 50.45 -27.32
C ALA A 5 5.53 51.62 -26.89
N SER A 6 5.46 51.72 -25.55
CA SER A 6 5.53 52.91 -24.67
C SER A 6 4.27 53.42 -23.95
N ALA A 7 4.24 53.08 -22.65
CA ALA A 7 4.08 53.91 -21.45
C ALA A 7 3.34 55.26 -21.51
N ALA A 8 2.39 55.43 -20.58
CA ALA A 8 2.28 56.61 -19.72
C ALA A 8 1.42 56.32 -18.47
N GLN A 9 1.82 56.92 -17.35
CA GLN A 9 1.30 56.79 -15.99
C GLN A 9 0.04 57.65 -15.75
N GLN A 10 -0.79 57.17 -14.80
CA GLN A 10 -1.64 57.83 -13.75
C GLN A 10 -1.84 59.38 -13.76
N PRO A 11 -2.89 59.98 -13.11
CA PRO A 11 -3.55 59.51 -11.87
C PRO A 11 -5.07 59.81 -11.65
N VAL A 12 -5.62 59.07 -10.67
CA VAL A 12 -6.53 59.43 -9.54
C VAL A 12 -7.50 60.63 -9.68
N SER A 13 -8.80 60.41 -9.37
CA SER A 13 -9.65 61.16 -8.41
C SER A 13 -11.08 60.57 -8.40
N VAL A 14 -11.48 59.82 -7.36
CA VAL A 14 -12.33 60.23 -6.22
C VAL A 14 -13.66 60.89 -6.61
N ALA A 15 -14.76 60.15 -6.45
CA ALA A 15 -15.95 60.54 -5.65
C ALA A 15 -17.11 59.54 -5.84
N SER A 16 -17.57 58.99 -4.72
CA SER A 16 -18.91 58.44 -4.50
C SER A 16 -19.87 59.57 -4.06
N PRO A 17 -21.13 59.35 -3.63
CA PRO A 17 -22.13 58.30 -3.90
C PRO A 17 -23.51 58.92 -4.26
N ILE A 18 -24.59 58.12 -4.18
CA ILE A 18 -25.97 58.48 -3.72
C ILE A 18 -27.12 58.36 -4.74
N GLU A 19 -27.94 57.33 -4.44
CA GLU A 19 -29.42 57.27 -4.37
C GLU A 19 -30.34 57.25 -5.61
N ARG A 20 -31.07 56.11 -5.66
CA ARG A 20 -32.54 55.98 -5.61
C ARG A 20 -33.40 56.23 -6.87
N VAL A 21 -34.17 55.17 -7.14
CA VAL A 21 -35.64 55.12 -7.31
C VAL A 21 -36.21 55.25 -8.72
N HIS A 22 -36.80 54.13 -9.16
CA HIS A 22 -38.08 53.90 -9.86
C HIS A 22 -38.62 54.98 -10.81
N GLY A 23 -39.00 54.53 -12.01
CA GLY A 23 -39.96 55.26 -12.84
C GLY A 23 -40.29 54.53 -14.14
N ASN A 24 -41.46 53.90 -14.16
CA ASN A 24 -42.08 53.20 -15.29
C ASN A 24 -42.66 54.19 -16.33
N GLY A 25 -42.85 53.76 -17.58
CA GLY A 25 -43.64 54.43 -18.63
C GLY A 25 -42.90 54.45 -19.98
N MET A 26 -43.11 53.54 -20.93
CA MET A 26 -44.30 53.19 -21.72
C MET A 26 -44.73 54.26 -22.74
N ALA A 27 -44.65 53.84 -24.02
CA ALA A 27 -45.50 54.16 -25.17
C ALA A 27 -44.95 55.04 -26.34
N ASP A 28 -45.20 54.49 -27.54
CA ASP A 28 -45.53 55.12 -28.84
C ASP A 28 -44.48 55.39 -29.93
N ILE A 29 -44.22 54.32 -30.70
CA ILE A 29 -44.63 54.09 -32.13
C ILE A 29 -44.66 55.32 -33.07
N LYS A 30 -43.88 55.22 -34.18
CA LYS A 30 -44.32 55.62 -35.54
C LYS A 30 -43.53 54.89 -36.64
N GLN A 31 -44.27 54.31 -37.59
CA GLN A 31 -43.82 53.56 -38.77
C GLN A 31 -43.44 54.47 -39.94
N SER A 32 -42.53 53.99 -40.81
CA SER A 32 -42.54 54.31 -42.25
C SER A 32 -41.95 53.17 -43.09
N VAL A 33 -42.57 52.96 -44.26
CA VAL A 33 -42.54 51.81 -45.18
C VAL A 33 -41.43 51.90 -46.25
N GLY A 34 -40.90 50.76 -46.72
CA GLY A 34 -40.10 50.68 -47.96
C GLY A 34 -39.54 49.28 -48.36
N THR A 35 -40.38 48.45 -49.01
CA THR A 35 -40.13 47.52 -50.16
C THR A 35 -38.91 46.53 -50.24
N SER A 36 -39.19 45.25 -49.93
CA SER A 36 -38.87 43.90 -50.54
C SER A 36 -37.60 43.61 -51.39
N PRO A 37 -37.04 42.36 -51.49
CA PRO A 37 -37.77 41.06 -51.40
C PRO A 37 -37.07 39.80 -50.79
N PHE A 38 -37.89 38.76 -50.65
CA PHE A 38 -37.66 37.30 -50.47
C PHE A 38 -37.66 36.66 -49.07
N GLN A 39 -38.64 35.76 -48.94
CA GLN A 39 -39.22 35.06 -47.80
C GLN A 39 -38.24 34.23 -46.95
N THR A 40 -38.28 34.46 -45.63
CA THR A 40 -37.83 33.52 -44.60
C THR A 40 -39.06 32.95 -43.89
N VAL A 41 -39.02 31.63 -43.69
CA VAL A 41 -40.01 30.83 -42.96
C VAL A 41 -40.22 31.38 -41.55
N SER A 42 -41.48 31.60 -41.15
CA SER A 42 -41.86 32.13 -39.84
C SER A 42 -41.67 31.10 -38.73
N ILE A 43 -40.78 31.38 -37.77
CA ILE A 43 -40.77 30.72 -36.47
C ILE A 43 -41.45 31.67 -35.47
N HIS A 44 -42.51 31.19 -34.83
CA HIS A 44 -43.28 31.93 -33.85
C HIS A 44 -42.45 32.31 -32.62
N ASN A 45 -42.56 33.58 -32.23
CA ASN A 45 -41.97 34.21 -31.05
C ASN A 45 -42.38 33.56 -29.73
N SER A 46 -41.40 33.18 -28.90
CA SER A 46 -41.49 33.40 -27.45
C SER A 46 -40.10 33.65 -26.85
N LYS A 47 -39.93 34.83 -26.23
CA LYS A 47 -38.74 35.36 -25.53
C LYS A 47 -37.46 35.48 -26.37
N ALA A 48 -37.39 36.59 -27.12
CA ALA A 48 -36.29 36.96 -28.00
C ALA A 48 -34.92 37.06 -27.30
N LYS A 49 -33.96 36.25 -27.75
CA LYS A 49 -32.51 36.45 -27.59
C LYS A 49 -32.09 37.49 -28.64
N SER A 50 -31.42 38.57 -28.25
CA SER A 50 -30.75 39.46 -29.21
C SER A 50 -29.48 38.76 -29.71
N ILE A 51 -29.61 38.01 -30.81
CA ILE A 51 -28.49 37.31 -31.47
C ILE A 51 -27.85 38.30 -32.44
N ILE A 52 -26.62 38.73 -32.18
CA ILE A 52 -25.81 39.51 -33.12
C ILE A 52 -24.79 38.56 -33.73
N THR A 53 -25.02 38.07 -34.94
CA THR A 53 -24.06 37.22 -35.65
C THR A 53 -23.11 38.07 -36.49
N ASN A 54 -21.80 37.82 -36.37
CA ASN A 54 -20.83 38.22 -37.40
C ASN A 54 -20.89 37.18 -38.54
N LYS A 55 -20.85 37.61 -39.80
CA LYS A 55 -20.92 36.74 -40.99
C LYS A 55 -19.74 35.77 -41.12
N VAL A 56 -18.67 35.95 -40.34
CA VAL A 56 -17.42 35.17 -40.45
C VAL A 56 -17.24 34.17 -39.29
N ALA A 57 -17.85 34.41 -38.12
CA ALA A 57 -17.89 33.50 -36.98
C ALA A 57 -19.06 33.91 -36.06
N PRO A 58 -20.15 33.13 -35.94
CA PRO A 58 -21.28 33.51 -35.11
C PRO A 58 -20.88 33.46 -33.64
N VAL A 59 -20.87 34.63 -32.98
CA VAL A 59 -20.65 34.76 -31.54
C VAL A 59 -22.00 35.01 -30.86
N VAL A 60 -22.33 34.24 -29.84
CA VAL A 60 -23.51 34.47 -29.01
C VAL A 60 -23.09 35.22 -27.76
N ILE A 61 -23.59 36.45 -27.63
CA ILE A 61 -23.34 37.30 -26.46
C ILE A 61 -24.60 37.30 -25.59
N THR A 62 -24.45 36.96 -24.32
CA THR A 62 -25.54 37.00 -23.33
C THR A 62 -25.89 38.44 -22.95
N TYR A 63 -27.13 38.70 -22.50
CA TYR A 63 -27.67 40.06 -22.23
C TYR A 63 -26.84 40.92 -21.26
N ASN A 64 -25.99 40.31 -20.43
CA ASN A 64 -25.13 41.00 -19.47
C ASN A 64 -23.69 41.25 -19.98
N CYS A 65 -23.37 40.91 -21.24
CA CYS A 65 -22.04 41.01 -21.84
C CYS A 65 -20.93 40.31 -21.03
N ARG A 66 -21.27 39.30 -20.22
CA ARG A 66 -20.29 38.58 -19.37
C ARG A 66 -19.80 37.27 -19.97
N GLN A 67 -20.51 36.72 -20.95
CA GLN A 67 -20.17 35.46 -21.59
C GLN A 67 -20.34 35.60 -23.10
N GLU A 68 -19.24 35.33 -23.81
CA GLU A 68 -19.16 35.24 -25.27
C GLU A 68 -18.94 33.77 -25.63
N PHE A 69 -19.78 33.22 -26.50
CA PHE A 69 -19.61 31.87 -27.04
C PHE A 69 -19.31 31.97 -28.53
N GLN A 70 -18.19 31.41 -28.98
CA GLN A 70 -17.90 31.26 -30.39
C GLN A 70 -18.51 29.95 -30.87
N ILE A 71 -19.50 30.02 -31.75
CA ILE A 71 -20.06 28.82 -32.38
C ILE A 71 -19.13 28.48 -33.54
N HIS A 72 -18.36 27.40 -33.38
CA HIS A 72 -17.63 26.79 -34.48
C HIS A 72 -18.55 25.73 -35.10
N ASP A 73 -18.99 25.97 -36.34
CA ASP A 73 -19.75 24.97 -37.11
C ASP A 73 -18.87 23.78 -37.55
N GLU A 74 -17.54 23.92 -37.46
CA GLU A 74 -16.55 22.91 -37.89
C GLU A 74 -15.70 22.43 -36.70
N ILE A 75 -15.63 21.11 -36.51
CA ILE A 75 -14.76 20.46 -35.52
C ILE A 75 -13.29 20.73 -35.91
N LEU A 76 -12.54 21.39 -35.03
CA LEU A 76 -11.14 21.73 -35.28
C LEU A 76 -10.26 20.47 -35.20
N LYS A 77 -9.86 19.92 -36.35
CA LYS A 77 -8.93 18.76 -36.47
C LYS A 77 -7.55 18.96 -35.82
N ALA A 78 -7.19 20.19 -35.43
CA ALA A 78 -5.81 20.61 -35.18
C ALA A 78 -5.08 19.91 -34.02
N ASN A 79 -5.76 19.10 -33.19
CA ASN A 79 -5.19 18.48 -32.00
C ASN A 79 -5.42 16.97 -31.85
N TYR A 80 -6.09 16.31 -32.81
CA TYR A 80 -6.40 14.88 -32.70
C TYR A 80 -5.28 14.01 -33.29
N LYS A 81 -4.89 12.98 -32.53
CA LYS A 81 -3.89 12.00 -32.97
C LYS A 81 -4.57 10.81 -33.63
N VAL A 82 -3.88 10.22 -34.60
CA VAL A 82 -4.29 9.00 -35.29
C VAL A 82 -3.24 7.92 -35.12
N GLY A 83 -3.63 6.66 -35.26
CA GLY A 83 -2.74 5.52 -35.19
C GLY A 83 -3.26 4.29 -35.96
N ARG A 84 -2.38 3.31 -36.11
CA ARG A 84 -2.63 1.98 -36.68
C ARG A 84 -1.78 0.94 -35.95
N ILE A 85 -2.25 -0.31 -35.93
CA ILE A 85 -1.54 -1.45 -35.32
C ILE A 85 -0.44 -1.98 -36.25
N SER A 86 -0.71 -2.09 -37.55
CA SER A 86 0.26 -2.48 -38.57
C SER A 86 0.15 -1.59 -39.80
N ASP A 87 1.18 -1.60 -40.65
CA ASP A 87 1.19 -0.84 -41.92
C ASP A 87 0.09 -1.28 -42.89
N SER A 88 -0.41 -2.51 -42.75
CA SER A 88 -1.51 -3.07 -43.54
C SER A 88 -2.91 -2.66 -43.05
N MET A 89 -3.01 -2.02 -41.89
CA MET A 89 -4.29 -1.60 -41.30
C MET A 89 -4.54 -0.09 -41.50
N PRO A 90 -5.82 0.33 -41.59
CA PRO A 90 -6.17 1.73 -41.74
C PRO A 90 -5.78 2.54 -40.48
N GLU A 91 -5.27 3.74 -40.73
CA GLU A 91 -5.01 4.73 -39.70
C GLU A 91 -6.31 5.43 -39.30
N HIS A 92 -6.54 5.56 -37.99
CA HIS A 92 -7.78 6.10 -37.42
C HIS A 92 -7.52 6.80 -36.09
N TYR A 93 -8.48 7.62 -35.63
CA TYR A 93 -8.32 8.45 -34.43
C TYR A 93 -8.11 7.63 -33.16
N LEU A 94 -7.18 8.12 -32.32
CA LEU A 94 -6.88 7.56 -31.01
C LEU A 94 -7.63 8.32 -29.93
N VAL A 95 -8.34 7.60 -29.06
CA VAL A 95 -9.02 8.16 -27.91
C VAL A 95 -7.99 8.64 -26.88
N GLN A 96 -8.20 9.85 -26.35
CA GLN A 96 -7.25 10.60 -25.54
C GLN A 96 -5.86 10.72 -26.19
N GLY A 97 -5.78 10.55 -27.51
CA GLY A 97 -4.55 10.59 -28.28
C GLY A 97 -3.62 9.37 -28.14
N GLU A 98 -4.00 8.33 -27.38
CA GLU A 98 -3.14 7.17 -27.11
C GLU A 98 -3.83 5.79 -27.23
N PHE A 99 -5.16 5.73 -27.16
CA PHE A 99 -5.87 4.47 -26.95
C PHE A 99 -6.73 4.04 -28.14
N PHE A 100 -6.80 2.72 -28.36
CA PHE A 100 -7.78 2.07 -29.22
C PHE A 100 -8.94 1.51 -28.41
N LEU A 101 -10.15 1.46 -28.98
CA LEU A 101 -11.31 0.85 -28.33
C LEU A 101 -11.37 -0.64 -28.67
N VAL A 102 -11.32 -1.46 -27.62
CA VAL A 102 -11.29 -2.92 -27.72
C VAL A 102 -12.53 -3.49 -27.05
N LEU A 103 -13.12 -4.52 -27.65
CA LEU A 103 -14.23 -5.28 -27.08
C LEU A 103 -13.87 -5.74 -25.66
N ASP A 104 -14.73 -5.40 -24.71
CA ASP A 104 -14.34 -5.50 -23.31
C ASP A 104 -14.11 -6.94 -22.85
N VAL A 105 -15.05 -7.84 -23.17
CA VAL A 105 -14.99 -9.26 -22.82
C VAL A 105 -14.99 -10.10 -24.10
N TYR A 106 -13.90 -10.84 -24.31
CA TYR A 106 -13.79 -11.79 -25.42
C TYR A 106 -14.53 -13.10 -25.07
N LYS A 107 -15.05 -13.82 -26.07
CA LYS A 107 -15.94 -14.98 -25.87
C LYS A 107 -15.39 -16.07 -24.94
N LYS A 108 -14.07 -16.31 -24.94
CA LYS A 108 -13.43 -17.35 -24.09
C LYS A 108 -13.32 -16.94 -22.61
N ALA A 109 -13.65 -15.71 -22.25
CA ALA A 109 -13.58 -15.23 -20.87
C ALA A 109 -14.77 -15.70 -20.02
N ASP A 110 -15.89 -16.12 -20.62
CA ASP A 110 -17.05 -16.71 -19.93
C ASP A 110 -16.86 -18.21 -19.70
N VAL A 111 -16.14 -18.57 -18.65
CA VAL A 111 -15.83 -19.96 -18.30
C VAL A 111 -17.08 -20.74 -17.87
N LEU A 112 -18.05 -20.06 -17.24
CA LEU A 112 -19.30 -20.68 -16.79
C LEU A 112 -20.36 -20.77 -17.89
N ASN A 113 -20.11 -20.19 -19.07
CA ASN A 113 -21.05 -20.14 -20.20
C ASN A 113 -22.43 -19.59 -19.80
N THR A 114 -22.43 -18.49 -19.06
CA THR A 114 -23.64 -17.87 -18.48
C THR A 114 -24.15 -16.67 -19.28
N THR A 115 -23.40 -16.20 -20.27
CA THR A 115 -23.81 -15.09 -21.13
C THR A 115 -25.11 -15.39 -21.88
N GLU A 116 -25.23 -16.59 -22.47
CA GLU A 116 -26.42 -16.98 -23.23
C GLU A 116 -27.64 -17.25 -22.33
N SER A 117 -27.43 -17.84 -21.15
CA SER A 117 -28.52 -18.27 -20.27
C SER A 117 -28.97 -17.21 -19.25
N CYS A 118 -28.06 -16.33 -18.84
CA CYS A 118 -28.26 -15.34 -17.78
C CYS A 118 -28.03 -13.90 -18.26
N GLY A 119 -27.49 -13.70 -19.46
CA GLY A 119 -27.21 -12.38 -20.03
C GLY A 119 -25.87 -11.77 -19.62
N ALA A 120 -25.09 -12.42 -18.76
CA ALA A 120 -23.80 -11.90 -18.30
C ALA A 120 -22.75 -13.01 -18.18
N PRO A 121 -21.48 -12.74 -18.52
CA PRO A 121 -20.40 -13.73 -18.39
C PRO A 121 -20.12 -14.04 -16.93
N ASN A 122 -19.77 -15.29 -16.62
CA ASN A 122 -19.48 -15.81 -15.28
C ASN A 122 -20.49 -15.40 -14.17
N PHE A 123 -21.77 -15.23 -14.51
CA PHE A 123 -22.84 -14.90 -13.56
C PHE A 123 -23.09 -16.07 -12.61
N ARG A 124 -22.96 -15.82 -11.30
CA ARG A 124 -23.14 -16.84 -10.26
C ARG A 124 -23.58 -16.25 -8.94
N GLN A 125 -24.15 -17.10 -8.09
CA GLN A 125 -24.40 -16.81 -6.67
C GLN A 125 -23.27 -17.44 -5.84
N ALA A 126 -22.76 -16.72 -4.85
CA ALA A 126 -21.85 -17.31 -3.86
C ALA A 126 -22.51 -18.51 -3.18
N LYS A 127 -21.71 -19.52 -2.81
CA LYS A 127 -22.22 -20.71 -2.13
C LYS A 127 -22.91 -20.30 -0.81
N GLY A 128 -23.89 -21.10 -0.38
CA GLY A 128 -24.68 -20.83 0.82
C GLY A 128 -25.99 -20.11 0.55
N SER A 129 -26.58 -19.53 1.60
CA SER A 129 -27.93 -18.96 1.59
C SER A 129 -27.97 -17.43 1.51
N TYR A 130 -26.87 -16.78 1.11
CA TYR A 130 -26.81 -15.33 0.95
C TYR A 130 -27.20 -14.92 -0.48
N PRO A 131 -28.03 -13.88 -0.66
CA PRO A 131 -28.32 -13.31 -1.97
C PRO A 131 -27.13 -12.46 -2.45
N LEU A 132 -26.02 -13.14 -2.75
CA LEU A 132 -24.73 -12.54 -3.07
C LEU A 132 -24.28 -13.04 -4.44
N TYR A 133 -24.18 -12.15 -5.41
CA TYR A 133 -24.03 -12.46 -6.83
C TYR A 133 -22.82 -11.77 -7.44
N GLY A 134 -22.13 -12.45 -8.36
CA GLY A 134 -20.99 -11.91 -9.09
C GLY A 134 -21.12 -12.20 -10.58
N MET A 135 -20.65 -11.28 -11.43
CA MET A 135 -20.63 -11.43 -12.88
C MET A 135 -19.47 -10.66 -13.53
N GLY A 136 -19.12 -11.01 -14.76
CA GLY A 136 -18.33 -10.15 -15.64
C GLY A 136 -19.19 -9.06 -16.28
N GLN A 137 -18.59 -8.30 -17.18
CA GLN A 137 -19.21 -7.15 -17.83
C GLN A 137 -20.25 -7.63 -18.86
N PRO A 138 -21.56 -7.35 -18.66
CA PRO A 138 -22.59 -7.70 -19.63
C PRO A 138 -22.73 -6.63 -20.72
N SER A 139 -23.47 -6.97 -21.78
CA SER A 139 -24.11 -5.96 -22.64
C SER A 139 -25.28 -5.30 -21.93
N GLN A 140 -25.83 -4.23 -22.50
CA GLN A 140 -26.99 -3.55 -21.90
C GLN A 140 -28.23 -4.46 -21.82
N ASN A 141 -28.55 -5.21 -22.88
CA ASN A 141 -29.66 -6.16 -22.84
C ASN A 141 -29.36 -7.35 -21.92
N GLY A 142 -28.11 -7.81 -21.90
CA GLY A 142 -27.64 -8.81 -20.95
C GLY A 142 -27.84 -8.41 -19.49
N PHE A 143 -27.50 -7.16 -19.15
CA PHE A 143 -27.73 -6.60 -17.82
C PHE A 143 -29.21 -6.56 -17.45
N LYS A 144 -30.09 -6.19 -18.39
CA LYS A 144 -31.55 -6.22 -18.16
C LYS A 144 -32.04 -7.63 -17.83
N GLN A 145 -31.51 -8.67 -18.48
CA GLN A 145 -31.88 -10.06 -18.18
C GLN A 145 -31.45 -10.46 -16.76
N VAL A 146 -30.24 -10.08 -16.34
CA VAL A 146 -29.77 -10.30 -14.96
C VAL A 146 -30.70 -9.64 -13.95
N LEU A 147 -31.07 -8.36 -14.17
CA LEU A 147 -31.97 -7.64 -13.27
C LEU A 147 -33.36 -8.27 -13.20
N GLN A 148 -33.93 -8.69 -14.33
CA GLN A 148 -35.21 -9.40 -14.36
C GLN A 148 -35.18 -10.68 -13.53
N ARG A 149 -34.08 -11.44 -13.61
CA ARG A 149 -33.87 -12.66 -12.85
C ARG A 149 -33.79 -12.39 -11.34
N LEU A 150 -33.06 -11.37 -10.92
CA LEU A 150 -32.94 -11.00 -9.51
C LEU A 150 -34.26 -10.42 -8.96
N GLN A 151 -34.97 -9.62 -9.76
CA GLN A 151 -36.25 -9.04 -9.38
C GLN A 151 -37.32 -10.10 -9.14
N ALA A 152 -37.31 -11.21 -9.90
CA ALA A 152 -38.22 -12.34 -9.69
C ALA A 152 -38.12 -12.96 -8.29
N GLN A 153 -37.01 -12.75 -7.57
CA GLN A 153 -36.81 -13.23 -6.20
C GLN A 153 -37.41 -12.27 -5.13
N GLY A 154 -37.80 -11.06 -5.54
CA GLY A 154 -38.48 -10.07 -4.73
C GLY A 154 -37.62 -9.44 -3.64
N GLN A 155 -36.32 -9.30 -3.88
CA GLN A 155 -35.35 -8.64 -3.00
C GLN A 155 -34.96 -7.27 -3.57
N GLU A 156 -34.55 -6.35 -2.70
CA GLU A 156 -33.84 -5.14 -3.11
C GLU A 156 -32.54 -5.53 -3.84
N ILE A 157 -32.11 -4.79 -4.86
CA ILE A 157 -30.88 -5.06 -5.61
C ILE A 157 -29.91 -3.90 -5.40
N ILE A 158 -28.73 -4.20 -4.86
CA ILE A 158 -27.62 -3.26 -4.76
C ILE A 158 -26.54 -3.71 -5.73
N PHE A 159 -26.40 -2.99 -6.83
CA PHE A 159 -25.38 -3.25 -7.84
C PHE A 159 -24.12 -2.42 -7.56
N ILE A 160 -22.98 -3.09 -7.44
CA ILE A 160 -21.68 -2.48 -7.18
C ILE A 160 -20.73 -2.83 -8.32
N CYS A 161 -20.42 -1.84 -9.16
CA CYS A 161 -19.41 -1.98 -10.20
C CYS A 161 -18.02 -1.76 -9.61
N VAL A 162 -17.16 -2.78 -9.66
CA VAL A 162 -15.84 -2.74 -9.02
C VAL A 162 -14.68 -2.45 -9.99
N ARG A 163 -14.98 -1.77 -11.09
CA ARG A 163 -14.01 -1.47 -12.16
C ARG A 163 -13.34 -0.11 -11.99
N GLU A 164 -12.02 -0.10 -12.15
CA GLU A 164 -11.18 1.11 -12.15
C GLU A 164 -11.08 1.74 -13.55
N GLU A 165 -11.13 0.91 -14.59
CA GLU A 165 -11.02 1.31 -15.98
C GLU A 165 -12.34 1.85 -16.54
N PRO A 166 -12.29 2.82 -17.47
CA PRO A 166 -13.47 3.34 -18.15
C PRO A 166 -14.06 2.31 -19.11
N VAL A 167 -15.39 2.33 -19.24
CA VAL A 167 -16.15 1.50 -20.17
C VAL A 167 -17.18 2.36 -20.89
N VAL A 168 -17.24 2.21 -22.21
CA VAL A 168 -18.29 2.81 -23.03
C VAL A 168 -19.04 1.71 -23.77
N PHE A 169 -20.33 1.90 -24.00
CA PHE A 169 -21.17 0.95 -24.71
C PHE A 169 -21.55 1.54 -26.06
N LEU A 170 -21.24 0.82 -27.12
CA LEU A 170 -21.53 1.25 -28.48
C LEU A 170 -22.73 0.48 -29.02
N HIS A 171 -23.63 1.20 -29.70
CA HIS A 171 -24.79 0.60 -30.34
C HIS A 171 -24.34 -0.33 -31.49
N LYS A 172 -24.65 -1.62 -31.36
CA LYS A 172 -24.35 -2.64 -32.36
C LYS A 172 -25.57 -3.54 -32.53
N ASP A 173 -26.07 -3.60 -33.76
CA ASP A 173 -27.28 -4.32 -34.16
C ASP A 173 -28.54 -3.85 -33.41
N SER A 174 -28.87 -4.48 -32.27
CA SER A 174 -30.03 -4.15 -31.44
C SER A 174 -29.70 -4.09 -29.94
N ASP A 175 -28.41 -3.98 -29.62
CA ASP A 175 -27.89 -3.92 -28.25
C ASP A 175 -26.79 -2.86 -28.12
N PHE A 176 -26.39 -2.59 -26.90
CA PHE A 176 -25.26 -1.76 -26.55
C PHE A 176 -24.16 -2.65 -25.97
N VAL A 177 -23.06 -2.77 -26.71
CA VAL A 177 -21.95 -3.70 -26.43
C VAL A 177 -20.80 -2.94 -25.77
N PRO A 178 -20.19 -3.45 -24.69
CA PRO A 178 -19.15 -2.75 -23.94
C PRO A 178 -17.78 -2.81 -24.64
N TYR A 179 -17.11 -1.66 -24.67
CA TYR A 179 -15.75 -1.47 -25.16
C TYR A 179 -14.93 -0.69 -24.12
N THR A 180 -13.64 -0.99 -24.05
CA THR A 180 -12.68 -0.36 -23.12
C THR A 180 -11.47 0.18 -23.89
N PRO A 181 -10.95 1.38 -23.56
CA PRO A 181 -9.75 1.90 -24.18
C PRO A 181 -8.52 1.09 -23.74
N ARG A 182 -7.64 0.76 -24.69
CA ARG A 182 -6.38 0.04 -24.44
C ARG A 182 -5.21 0.69 -25.17
N ARG A 183 -4.02 0.59 -24.57
CA ARG A 183 -2.79 1.17 -25.12
C ARG A 183 -2.41 0.50 -26.42
N LYS A 184 -1.94 1.30 -27.39
CA LYS A 184 -1.43 0.79 -28.67
C LYS A 184 -0.34 -0.27 -28.49
N GLU A 185 0.51 -0.12 -27.49
CA GLU A 185 1.67 -1.00 -27.25
C GLU A 185 1.25 -2.37 -26.69
N ASN A 186 0.10 -2.44 -26.01
CA ASN A 186 -0.42 -3.67 -25.42
C ASN A 186 -1.95 -3.66 -25.34
N LEU A 187 -2.60 -4.24 -26.34
CA LEU A 187 -4.06 -4.38 -26.38
C LEU A 187 -4.60 -5.47 -25.44
N HIS A 188 -3.77 -6.27 -24.77
CA HIS A 188 -4.26 -7.31 -23.86
C HIS A 188 -4.49 -6.81 -22.43
N GLU A 189 -3.97 -5.63 -22.10
CA GLU A 189 -4.07 -5.04 -20.76
C GLU A 189 -5.05 -3.87 -20.74
N ASN A 190 -5.85 -3.78 -19.68
CA ASN A 190 -6.67 -2.59 -19.44
C ASN A 190 -5.82 -1.46 -18.87
N LEU A 191 -6.41 -0.27 -18.81
CA LEU A 191 -5.79 0.86 -18.11
C LEU A 191 -5.81 0.60 -16.60
N HIS A 192 -4.67 0.81 -15.96
CA HIS A 192 -4.47 0.69 -14.51
C HIS A 192 -3.85 1.98 -13.96
N GLY A 193 -4.14 2.31 -12.71
CA GLY A 193 -3.49 3.43 -12.01
C GLY A 193 -3.79 4.80 -12.62
N LEU A 194 -5.02 5.01 -13.10
CA LEU A 194 -5.48 6.32 -13.60
C LEU A 194 -5.34 7.39 -12.51
N GLU A 195 -4.99 8.62 -12.91
CA GLU A 195 -4.78 9.74 -11.98
C GLU A 195 -6.03 9.99 -11.13
N ARG A 196 -5.89 9.95 -9.80
CA ARG A 196 -7.02 10.03 -8.85
C ARG A 196 -7.70 11.40 -8.78
N GLU A 197 -7.18 12.39 -9.49
CA GLU A 197 -7.77 13.73 -9.50
C GLU A 197 -9.06 13.79 -10.34
N GLU A 198 -9.27 12.85 -11.26
CA GLU A 198 -10.46 12.79 -12.10
C GLU A 198 -11.26 11.49 -11.90
N MET A 199 -12.57 11.63 -11.65
CA MET A 199 -13.50 10.51 -11.59
C MET A 199 -13.55 9.78 -12.94
N VAL A 200 -13.52 8.44 -12.91
CA VAL A 200 -13.54 7.60 -14.12
C VAL A 200 -14.80 7.84 -14.98
N GLU A 201 -15.92 8.22 -14.37
CA GLU A 201 -17.14 8.60 -15.08
C GLU A 201 -16.94 9.86 -15.94
N HIS A 202 -16.16 10.83 -15.48
CA HIS A 202 -15.82 12.00 -16.31
C HIS A 202 -14.92 11.61 -17.49
N LEU A 203 -14.00 10.67 -17.28
CA LEU A 203 -13.19 10.12 -18.36
C LEU A 203 -14.07 9.39 -19.40
N GLU A 204 -15.06 8.61 -18.96
CA GLU A 204 -16.02 7.97 -19.88
C GLU A 204 -16.82 8.99 -20.70
N LEU A 205 -17.23 10.12 -20.09
CA LEU A 205 -17.91 11.21 -20.80
C LEU A 205 -17.00 11.91 -21.81
N LYS A 206 -15.73 12.15 -21.45
CA LYS A 206 -14.72 12.68 -22.39
C LYS A 206 -14.52 11.75 -23.58
N ILE A 207 -14.38 10.45 -23.31
CA ILE A 207 -14.25 9.42 -24.34
C ILE A 207 -15.47 9.41 -25.25
N ARG A 208 -16.69 9.47 -24.71
CA ARG A 208 -17.92 9.55 -25.52
C ARG A 208 -17.90 10.74 -26.48
N ASN A 209 -17.55 11.92 -25.98
CA ASN A 209 -17.52 13.13 -26.80
C ASN A 209 -16.48 13.01 -27.92
N GLU A 210 -15.29 12.48 -27.61
CA GLU A 210 -14.26 12.21 -28.61
C GLU A 210 -14.72 11.21 -29.66
N LEU A 211 -15.34 10.09 -29.27
CA LEU A 211 -15.84 9.08 -30.20
C LEU A 211 -16.87 9.65 -31.18
N HIS A 212 -17.79 10.49 -30.68
CA HIS A 212 -18.78 11.17 -31.52
C HIS A 212 -18.13 12.20 -32.46
N ASP A 213 -17.17 12.99 -31.99
CA ASP A 213 -16.41 13.93 -32.83
C ASP A 213 -15.60 13.20 -33.91
N PHE A 214 -14.93 12.11 -33.55
CA PHE A 214 -14.14 11.29 -34.46
C PHE A 214 -15.02 10.65 -35.53
N ALA A 215 -16.21 10.17 -35.16
CA ALA A 215 -17.17 9.64 -36.11
C ALA A 215 -17.66 10.73 -37.08
N LYS A 216 -18.03 11.92 -36.58
CA LYS A 216 -18.42 13.05 -37.44
C LYS A 216 -17.33 13.48 -38.42
N LEU A 217 -16.07 13.40 -38.00
CA LEU A 217 -14.92 13.69 -38.85
C LEU A 217 -14.62 12.60 -39.89
N ASN A 218 -15.27 11.44 -39.80
CA ASN A 218 -15.01 10.25 -40.61
C ASN A 218 -16.33 9.60 -41.08
N ASP A 219 -17.22 10.40 -41.69
CA ASP A 219 -18.48 9.95 -42.30
C ASP A 219 -19.40 9.12 -41.36
N ASN A 220 -19.46 9.52 -40.09
CA ASN A 220 -20.18 8.84 -39.01
C ASN A 220 -19.66 7.42 -38.71
N VAL A 221 -18.40 7.13 -39.06
CA VAL A 221 -17.77 5.82 -38.82
C VAL A 221 -16.61 5.94 -37.84
N PHE A 222 -16.60 5.07 -36.84
CA PHE A 222 -15.47 4.86 -35.94
C PHE A 222 -14.92 3.43 -36.08
N TYR A 223 -13.66 3.23 -35.68
CA TYR A 223 -12.96 1.95 -35.79
C TYR A 223 -12.74 1.33 -34.40
N ILE A 224 -13.04 0.04 -34.27
CA ILE A 224 -12.97 -0.73 -33.03
C ILE A 224 -12.28 -2.08 -33.27
N TYR A 225 -11.81 -2.71 -32.21
CA TYR A 225 -11.18 -4.02 -32.26
C TYR A 225 -11.98 -5.06 -31.46
N ASN A 226 -12.37 -6.17 -32.07
CA ASN A 226 -13.06 -7.28 -31.40
C ASN A 226 -12.16 -8.51 -31.19
N ASP A 227 -11.26 -8.80 -32.13
CA ASP A 227 -10.26 -9.88 -32.08
C ASP A 227 -8.84 -9.32 -32.04
N ILE A 228 -8.27 -9.25 -30.84
CA ILE A 228 -6.88 -8.79 -30.62
C ILE A 228 -5.84 -9.93 -30.66
N GLU A 229 -6.27 -11.18 -30.79
CA GLU A 229 -5.36 -12.34 -30.81
C GLU A 229 -4.85 -12.60 -32.22
N PHE A 230 -5.75 -12.53 -33.21
CA PHE A 230 -5.44 -12.85 -34.59
C PHE A 230 -5.72 -11.71 -35.57
N PHE A 231 -6.44 -10.67 -35.13
CA PHE A 231 -6.85 -9.53 -35.96
C PHE A 231 -7.60 -9.93 -37.24
N ASN A 232 -8.42 -10.99 -37.17
CA ASN A 232 -9.23 -11.41 -38.30
C ASN A 232 -10.32 -10.37 -38.59
N ASP A 233 -10.33 -9.81 -39.81
CA ASP A 233 -11.27 -8.77 -40.25
C ASP A 233 -11.25 -7.49 -39.37
N GLU A 234 -10.08 -7.14 -38.83
CA GLU A 234 -9.86 -5.95 -37.98
C GLU A 234 -9.11 -4.82 -38.70
N PRO A 235 -9.30 -3.54 -38.29
CA PRO A 235 -10.31 -3.06 -37.34
C PRO A 235 -11.73 -3.07 -37.93
N GLN A 236 -12.72 -3.36 -37.10
CA GLN A 236 -14.13 -3.28 -37.48
C GLN A 236 -14.66 -1.84 -37.46
N LYS A 237 -15.59 -1.55 -38.36
CA LYS A 237 -16.27 -0.25 -38.48
C LYS A 237 -17.58 -0.26 -37.70
N ILE A 238 -17.85 0.79 -36.94
CA ILE A 238 -19.12 1.03 -36.27
C ILE A 238 -19.68 2.39 -36.68
N SER A 239 -21.00 2.47 -36.87
CA SER A 239 -21.70 3.70 -37.24
C SER A 239 -22.13 4.43 -35.97
N ILE A 240 -21.70 5.68 -35.82
CA ILE A 240 -22.07 6.59 -34.72
C ILE A 240 -22.61 7.85 -35.37
N THR A 241 -23.92 8.00 -35.35
CA THR A 241 -24.64 9.10 -36.02
C THR A 241 -25.03 10.21 -35.05
N CYS A 242 -25.20 9.85 -33.77
CA CYS A 242 -25.61 10.75 -32.71
C CYS A 242 -24.98 10.32 -31.37
N GLU A 243 -25.10 11.17 -30.35
CA GLU A 243 -24.53 10.86 -29.02
C GLU A 243 -25.25 9.69 -28.36
N GLU A 244 -26.52 9.45 -28.69
CA GLU A 244 -27.35 8.36 -28.18
C GLU A 244 -26.89 6.98 -28.66
N ASP A 245 -26.05 6.91 -29.70
CA ASP A 245 -25.42 5.66 -30.16
C ASP A 245 -24.30 5.18 -29.19
N ILE A 246 -23.93 6.00 -28.20
CA ILE A 246 -22.90 5.72 -27.19
C ILE A 246 -23.48 5.92 -25.79
N HIS A 247 -23.40 4.90 -24.94
CA HIS A 247 -23.73 5.02 -23.51
C HIS A 247 -22.49 4.88 -22.64
N VAL A 248 -22.46 5.60 -21.52
CA VAL A 248 -21.44 5.42 -20.45
C VAL A 248 -21.96 4.51 -19.35
N THR A 249 -21.09 4.01 -18.46
CA THR A 249 -21.50 3.07 -17.40
C THR A 249 -22.56 3.67 -16.49
N GLU A 250 -22.43 4.94 -16.13
CA GLU A 250 -23.37 5.64 -15.25
C GLU A 250 -24.78 5.63 -15.85
N GLU A 251 -24.91 5.84 -17.17
CA GLU A 251 -26.20 5.83 -17.86
C GLU A 251 -26.78 4.41 -17.90
N VAL A 252 -25.99 3.41 -18.27
CA VAL A 252 -26.46 2.02 -18.34
C VAL A 252 -26.92 1.52 -16.97
N TYR A 253 -26.16 1.82 -15.92
CA TYR A 253 -26.36 1.24 -14.60
C TYR A 253 -27.24 2.07 -13.67
N LYS A 254 -27.36 3.40 -13.83
CA LYS A 254 -28.33 4.19 -13.05
C LYS A 254 -29.74 4.17 -13.66
N ARG A 255 -29.89 3.93 -14.96
CA ARG A 255 -31.21 3.89 -15.62
C ARG A 255 -32.26 3.00 -14.92
N PRO A 256 -31.92 1.79 -14.44
CA PRO A 256 -32.89 0.95 -13.74
C PRO A 256 -33.51 1.61 -12.50
N MET A 257 -32.86 2.59 -11.86
CA MET A 257 -33.41 3.33 -10.71
C MET A 257 -34.75 4.02 -11.02
N PHE A 258 -34.98 4.41 -12.29
CA PHE A 258 -36.24 5.02 -12.72
C PHE A 258 -37.39 4.00 -12.83
N THR A 259 -37.06 2.74 -13.08
CA THR A 259 -38.04 1.65 -13.28
C THR A 259 -38.16 0.71 -12.08
N MET A 260 -37.16 0.71 -11.19
CA MET A 260 -37.02 -0.21 -10.07
C MET A 260 -36.71 0.59 -8.79
N PRO A 261 -37.72 0.93 -7.97
CA PRO A 261 -37.50 1.75 -6.76
C PRO A 261 -36.58 1.10 -5.71
N ALA A 262 -36.48 -0.23 -5.71
CA ALA A 262 -35.63 -1.01 -4.82
C ALA A 262 -34.29 -1.40 -5.48
N TYR A 263 -33.80 -0.60 -6.43
CA TYR A 263 -32.51 -0.78 -7.08
C TYR A 263 -31.58 0.38 -6.72
N ARG A 264 -30.34 0.05 -6.36
CA ARG A 264 -29.26 1.01 -6.06
C ARG A 264 -28.02 0.67 -6.87
N TYR A 265 -27.30 1.69 -7.31
CA TYR A 265 -26.05 1.55 -8.05
C TYR A 265 -24.93 2.32 -7.34
N TYR A 266 -23.78 1.66 -7.20
CA TYR A 266 -22.54 2.26 -6.73
C TYR A 266 -21.37 1.84 -7.62
N ARG A 267 -20.40 2.75 -7.77
CA ARG A 267 -19.09 2.42 -8.35
C ARG A 267 -18.04 2.42 -7.25
N LEU A 268 -17.30 1.32 -7.14
CA LEU A 268 -16.26 1.10 -6.13
C LEU A 268 -15.01 0.54 -6.82
N PRO A 269 -14.16 1.39 -7.42
CA PRO A 269 -12.97 0.96 -8.13
C PRO A 269 -12.08 0.09 -7.23
N LEU A 270 -11.98 -1.22 -7.51
CA LEU A 270 -11.03 -2.09 -6.80
C LEU A 270 -9.81 -2.35 -7.69
N PRO A 271 -8.61 -2.44 -7.10
CA PRO A 271 -7.40 -2.66 -7.87
C PRO A 271 -7.40 -4.05 -8.51
N THR A 272 -6.89 -4.13 -9.74
CA THR A 272 -6.76 -5.41 -10.44
C THR A 272 -5.74 -6.33 -9.76
N GLU A 273 -4.64 -5.76 -9.27
CA GLU A 273 -3.57 -6.47 -8.55
C GLU A 273 -3.29 -5.85 -7.17
N GLY A 274 -2.92 -6.68 -6.18
CA GLY A 274 -2.71 -6.24 -4.78
C GLY A 274 -3.99 -6.04 -3.96
N ALA A 275 -3.84 -5.58 -2.72
CA ALA A 275 -4.95 -5.32 -1.80
C ALA A 275 -5.62 -3.96 -2.06
N PRO A 276 -6.93 -3.81 -1.78
CA PRO A 276 -7.59 -2.51 -1.77
C PRO A 276 -6.90 -1.57 -0.79
N LEU A 277 -6.95 -0.29 -1.10
CA LEU A 277 -6.45 0.75 -0.22
C LEU A 277 -7.49 1.06 0.86
N GLU A 278 -7.05 1.70 1.93
CA GLU A 278 -7.93 2.05 3.05
C GLU A 278 -9.10 2.95 2.61
N GLU A 279 -8.87 3.81 1.62
CA GLU A 279 -9.93 4.64 1.02
C GLU A 279 -10.98 3.82 0.25
N ASP A 280 -10.58 2.68 -0.35
CA ASP A 280 -11.52 1.78 -1.01
C ASP A 280 -12.41 1.10 0.04
N PHE A 281 -11.84 0.71 1.18
CA PHE A 281 -12.62 0.20 2.32
C PHE A 281 -13.54 1.28 2.90
N ASP A 282 -13.08 2.52 3.01
CA ASP A 282 -13.91 3.64 3.47
C ASP A 282 -15.09 3.88 2.51
N ALA A 283 -14.84 3.86 1.19
CA ALA A 283 -15.87 3.98 0.18
C ALA A 283 -16.87 2.82 0.27
N PHE A 284 -16.40 1.59 0.47
CA PHE A 284 -17.29 0.45 0.70
C PHE A 284 -18.13 0.62 1.98
N VAL A 285 -17.53 1.07 3.09
CA VAL A 285 -18.25 1.36 4.33
C VAL A 285 -19.29 2.46 4.13
N ASN A 286 -19.00 3.49 3.33
CA ASN A 286 -19.99 4.52 2.98
C ASN A 286 -21.20 3.93 2.25
N ILE A 287 -20.98 3.02 1.30
CA ILE A 287 -22.06 2.29 0.62
C ILE A 287 -22.94 1.53 1.64
N LEU A 288 -22.33 0.91 2.66
CA LEU A 288 -23.06 0.22 3.73
C LEU A 288 -23.89 1.20 4.58
N ARG A 289 -23.33 2.36 4.93
CA ARG A 289 -24.04 3.42 5.70
C ARG A 289 -25.23 3.99 4.92
N GLU A 290 -25.07 4.19 3.62
CA GLU A 290 -26.09 4.76 2.73
C GLU A 290 -27.21 3.77 2.37
N SER A 291 -27.03 2.48 2.70
CA SER A 291 -27.96 1.41 2.39
C SER A 291 -28.66 0.91 3.66
N PRO A 292 -29.89 1.38 3.99
CA PRO A 292 -30.55 1.05 5.25
C PRO A 292 -30.77 -0.45 5.48
N SER A 293 -30.93 -1.22 4.39
CA SER A 293 -31.07 -2.68 4.40
C SER A 293 -29.80 -3.44 4.80
N LEU A 294 -28.65 -2.76 4.83
CA LEU A 294 -27.36 -3.31 5.29
C LEU A 294 -26.93 -2.78 6.67
N GLY A 295 -27.70 -1.85 7.26
CA GLY A 295 -27.41 -1.24 8.56
C GLY A 295 -28.03 -1.97 9.77
N LEU A 296 -27.75 -1.46 10.98
CA LEU A 296 -28.16 -2.05 12.27
C LEU A 296 -29.67 -2.14 12.52
N GLY A 297 -30.50 -1.56 11.65
CA GLY A 297 -31.96 -1.54 11.79
C GLY A 297 -32.69 -2.67 11.07
N HIS A 298 -31.99 -3.68 10.55
CA HIS A 298 -32.60 -4.77 9.79
C HIS A 298 -33.44 -5.68 10.72
N ASN A 299 -34.74 -5.40 10.82
CA ASN A 299 -35.69 -6.26 11.50
C ASN A 299 -35.75 -7.63 10.79
N GLY A 300 -35.64 -8.74 11.54
CA GLY A 300 -35.60 -10.11 11.01
C GLY A 300 -36.80 -10.57 10.14
N SER A 301 -37.79 -9.72 9.91
CA SER A 301 -38.90 -9.96 8.97
C SER A 301 -38.63 -9.49 7.53
N GLN A 302 -37.60 -8.67 7.29
CA GLN A 302 -37.28 -8.14 5.96
C GLN A 302 -36.33 -9.10 5.21
N LYS A 303 -36.53 -9.28 3.90
CA LYS A 303 -35.60 -10.07 3.08
C LYS A 303 -34.29 -9.30 2.92
N LEU A 304 -33.17 -10.01 3.04
CA LEU A 304 -31.84 -9.45 2.76
C LEU A 304 -31.75 -8.89 1.32
N PRO A 305 -31.06 -7.77 1.10
CA PRO A 305 -30.85 -7.22 -0.24
C PRO A 305 -29.90 -8.11 -1.05
N ALA A 306 -30.16 -8.24 -2.34
CA ALA A 306 -29.28 -8.90 -3.29
C ALA A 306 -28.09 -7.99 -3.62
N LEU A 307 -26.89 -8.40 -3.21
CA LEU A 307 -25.65 -7.71 -3.59
C LEU A 307 -25.14 -8.29 -4.91
N LEU A 308 -25.06 -7.46 -5.95
CA LEU A 308 -24.55 -7.84 -7.27
C LEU A 308 -23.23 -7.11 -7.53
N PHE A 309 -22.15 -7.85 -7.73
CA PHE A 309 -20.83 -7.31 -8.03
C PHE A 309 -20.43 -7.59 -9.48
N SER A 310 -19.81 -6.62 -10.14
CA SER A 310 -19.30 -6.81 -11.50
C SER A 310 -17.93 -6.18 -11.74
N CYS A 311 -17.05 -6.93 -12.38
CA CYS A 311 -15.81 -6.43 -12.99
C CYS A 311 -15.76 -6.81 -14.48
N GLN A 312 -14.61 -6.71 -15.15
CA GLN A 312 -14.50 -7.11 -16.56
C GLN A 312 -14.89 -8.58 -16.78
N VAL A 313 -14.18 -9.54 -16.17
CA VAL A 313 -14.42 -10.98 -16.43
C VAL A 313 -15.28 -11.63 -15.35
N GLY A 314 -15.42 -11.04 -14.17
CA GLY A 314 -16.18 -11.64 -13.06
C GLY A 314 -15.36 -12.60 -12.17
N VAL A 315 -14.02 -12.56 -12.28
CA VAL A 315 -13.08 -13.39 -11.50
C VAL A 315 -12.44 -12.55 -10.40
N GLY A 316 -11.17 -12.11 -10.51
CA GLY A 316 -10.37 -11.53 -9.41
C GLY A 316 -11.08 -10.48 -8.53
N ARG A 317 -11.32 -9.28 -9.07
CA ARG A 317 -11.96 -8.15 -8.35
C ARG A 317 -13.37 -8.48 -7.86
N THR A 318 -14.16 -9.16 -8.70
CA THR A 318 -15.52 -9.60 -8.33
C THR A 318 -15.46 -10.58 -7.16
N ASN A 319 -14.49 -11.49 -7.13
CA ASN A 319 -14.33 -12.46 -6.06
C ASN A 319 -13.96 -11.79 -4.73
N LEU A 320 -13.06 -10.81 -4.77
CA LEU A 320 -12.74 -10.00 -3.61
C LEU A 320 -13.97 -9.26 -3.08
N ALA A 321 -14.73 -8.64 -3.97
CA ALA A 321 -15.96 -7.93 -3.62
C ALA A 321 -17.05 -8.86 -3.05
N LEU A 322 -17.18 -10.08 -3.60
CA LEU A 322 -18.04 -11.13 -3.04
C LEU A 322 -17.63 -11.46 -1.60
N ILE A 323 -16.33 -11.62 -1.33
CA ILE A 323 -15.85 -11.89 0.04
C ILE A 323 -16.21 -10.73 0.98
N LEU A 324 -16.00 -9.47 0.58
CA LEU A 324 -16.42 -8.31 1.36
C LEU A 324 -17.93 -8.32 1.64
N GLY A 325 -18.76 -8.63 0.64
CA GLY A 325 -20.20 -8.78 0.79
C GLY A 325 -20.58 -9.92 1.74
N ALA A 326 -19.90 -11.06 1.66
CA ALA A 326 -20.13 -12.21 2.56
C ALA A 326 -19.81 -11.87 4.02
N LEU A 327 -18.74 -11.12 4.28
CA LEU A 327 -18.38 -10.66 5.62
C LEU A 327 -19.46 -9.75 6.22
N VAL A 328 -20.02 -8.83 5.42
CA VAL A 328 -21.14 -7.97 5.85
C VAL A 328 -22.40 -8.80 6.08
N MET A 329 -22.72 -9.73 5.19
CA MET A 329 -23.89 -10.62 5.32
C MET A 329 -23.81 -11.51 6.58
N ASN A 330 -22.61 -11.94 6.98
CA ASN A 330 -22.39 -12.66 8.23
C ASN A 330 -22.73 -11.82 9.47
N ARG A 331 -22.59 -10.49 9.41
CA ARG A 331 -23.00 -9.59 10.51
C ARG A 331 -24.51 -9.43 10.57
N LEU A 332 -25.18 -9.36 9.41
CA LEU A 332 -26.63 -9.24 9.32
C LEU A 332 -27.39 -10.48 9.83
N LYS A 333 -26.85 -11.71 9.66
CA LYS A 333 -27.54 -12.94 10.09
C LYS A 333 -27.37 -13.32 11.56
N ARG A 334 -26.41 -12.72 12.28
CA ARG A 334 -26.02 -13.19 13.63
C ARG A 334 -27.12 -13.03 14.70
N ASP A 335 -28.19 -12.30 14.41
CA ASP A 335 -29.36 -12.15 15.29
C ASP A 335 -30.38 -13.29 15.21
N SER A 336 -30.27 -14.24 14.27
CA SER A 336 -31.38 -15.21 14.04
C SER A 336 -31.06 -16.69 14.21
N GLN A 337 -29.85 -17.21 13.96
CA GLN A 337 -29.56 -18.64 14.19
C GLN A 337 -28.07 -18.93 14.45
N GLN A 338 -27.73 -19.35 15.68
CA GLN A 338 -26.65 -20.32 15.87
C GLN A 338 -27.16 -21.66 15.33
N SER A 339 -26.75 -22.06 14.13
CA SER A 339 -27.00 -23.41 13.64
C SER A 339 -25.89 -23.87 12.72
N GLN A 340 -25.17 -24.85 13.24
CA GLN A 340 -24.42 -25.92 12.57
C GLN A 340 -23.39 -25.49 11.53
N VAL A 341 -22.14 -25.42 12.00
CA VAL A 341 -20.97 -25.67 11.17
C VAL A 341 -21.16 -27.05 10.53
N GLU A 342 -21.54 -27.08 9.26
CA GLU A 342 -21.34 -28.28 8.45
C GLU A 342 -19.84 -28.55 8.41
N GLU A 343 -19.43 -29.72 8.91
CA GLU A 343 -18.06 -30.22 8.83
C GLU A 343 -17.62 -30.27 7.36
N THR A 344 -16.94 -29.23 6.90
CA THR A 344 -16.10 -29.33 5.72
C THR A 344 -15.04 -30.40 5.99
N ALA A 345 -14.94 -31.37 5.08
CA ALA A 345 -13.96 -32.46 5.11
C ALA A 345 -12.58 -31.96 5.57
N ALA A 346 -11.94 -32.73 6.46
CA ALA A 346 -10.63 -32.44 7.02
C ALA A 346 -9.59 -32.24 5.91
N VAL A 347 -9.41 -30.99 5.49
CA VAL A 347 -8.24 -30.56 4.73
C VAL A 347 -7.10 -30.52 5.73
N GLU A 348 -5.97 -31.15 5.40
CA GLU A 348 -4.78 -31.08 6.24
C GLU A 348 -4.49 -29.61 6.60
N PRO A 349 -4.25 -29.29 7.89
CA PRO A 349 -4.04 -27.92 8.32
C PRO A 349 -2.78 -27.38 7.63
N ARG A 350 -2.99 -26.54 6.60
CA ARG A 350 -1.89 -25.89 5.89
C ARG A 350 -1.21 -24.91 6.85
N PRO A 351 0.13 -24.77 6.77
CA PRO A 351 0.86 -23.89 7.67
C PRO A 351 0.36 -22.45 7.53
N ILE A 352 0.07 -21.81 8.65
CA ILE A 352 -0.33 -20.40 8.71
C ILE A 352 0.91 -19.53 8.51
N PHE A 353 0.78 -18.53 7.64
CA PHE A 353 1.80 -17.49 7.41
C PHE A 353 2.11 -16.78 8.73
N GLN A 354 3.39 -16.56 9.06
CA GLN A 354 3.81 -15.99 10.33
C GLN A 354 3.26 -14.57 10.56
N VAL A 355 3.15 -13.78 9.49
CA VAL A 355 2.54 -12.45 9.57
C VAL A 355 1.06 -12.55 9.97
N ILE A 356 0.36 -13.56 9.47
CA ILE A 356 -1.05 -13.84 9.82
C ILE A 356 -1.14 -14.38 11.23
N GLN A 357 -0.25 -15.28 11.64
CA GLN A 357 -0.20 -15.77 13.02
C GLN A 357 0.04 -14.63 14.02
N SER A 358 0.94 -13.72 13.69
CA SER A 358 1.24 -12.54 14.50
C SER A 358 0.04 -11.58 14.57
N LEU A 359 -0.69 -11.43 13.47
CA LEU A 359 -1.93 -10.66 13.41
C LEU A 359 -3.00 -11.27 14.34
N ILE A 360 -3.30 -12.56 14.20
CA ILE A 360 -4.37 -13.19 14.99
C ILE A 360 -4.05 -13.27 16.49
N ASN A 361 -2.77 -13.37 16.86
CA ASN A 361 -2.36 -13.36 18.27
C ASN A 361 -2.56 -11.99 18.93
N LYS A 362 -2.52 -10.90 18.14
CA LYS A 362 -2.69 -9.52 18.63
C LYS A 362 -4.12 -9.01 18.53
N LEU A 363 -4.92 -9.55 17.60
CA LEU A 363 -6.33 -9.17 17.45
C LEU A 363 -7.22 -9.77 18.56
N PRO A 364 -8.19 -9.01 19.09
CA PRO A 364 -9.26 -9.58 19.92
C PRO A 364 -10.03 -10.65 19.15
N ASN A 365 -10.14 -11.86 19.72
CA ASN A 365 -10.75 -13.03 19.05
C ASN A 365 -10.15 -13.33 17.66
N GLY A 366 -8.86 -13.06 17.45
CA GLY A 366 -8.24 -13.13 16.12
C GLY A 366 -8.41 -14.46 15.39
N GLN A 367 -8.39 -15.59 16.10
CA GLN A 367 -8.66 -16.92 15.52
C GLN A 367 -10.06 -17.00 14.91
N GLN A 368 -11.09 -16.57 15.65
CA GLN A 368 -12.47 -16.53 15.16
C GLN A 368 -12.63 -15.57 13.98
N VAL A 369 -11.99 -14.40 14.03
CA VAL A 369 -12.02 -13.41 12.94
C VAL A 369 -11.44 -14.01 11.66
N MET A 370 -10.34 -14.75 11.76
CA MET A 370 -9.72 -15.45 10.63
C MET A 370 -10.62 -16.57 10.09
N GLU A 371 -11.20 -17.40 10.96
CA GLU A 371 -12.10 -18.49 10.55
C GLU A 371 -13.35 -17.98 9.81
N GLU A 372 -13.90 -16.84 10.23
CA GLU A 372 -15.00 -16.18 9.53
C GLU A 372 -14.61 -15.70 8.13
N VAL A 373 -13.37 -15.21 7.96
CA VAL A 373 -12.81 -14.84 6.65
C VAL A 373 -12.56 -16.06 5.79
N ASP A 374 -12.01 -17.13 6.36
CA ASP A 374 -11.80 -18.41 5.68
C ASP A 374 -13.10 -18.99 5.16
N HIS A 375 -14.16 -18.92 5.97
CA HIS A 375 -15.49 -19.34 5.57
C HIS A 375 -16.02 -18.46 4.42
N ALA A 376 -15.90 -17.13 4.51
CA ALA A 376 -16.31 -16.22 3.45
C ALA A 376 -15.56 -16.49 2.12
N ILE A 377 -14.24 -16.76 2.18
CA ILE A 377 -13.42 -17.16 1.03
C ILE A 377 -13.94 -18.48 0.44
N SER A 378 -14.24 -19.46 1.29
CA SER A 378 -14.79 -20.75 0.86
C SER A 378 -16.13 -20.61 0.14
N LEU A 379 -17.04 -19.76 0.64
CA LEU A 379 -18.32 -19.47 -0.01
C LEU A 379 -18.14 -18.85 -1.40
N CYS A 380 -17.09 -18.05 -1.59
CA CYS A 380 -16.80 -17.34 -2.83
C CYS A 380 -15.79 -18.07 -3.75
N SER A 381 -15.37 -19.29 -3.40
CA SER A 381 -14.22 -19.98 -4.01
C SER A 381 -14.41 -20.48 -5.45
N GLU A 382 -15.62 -20.47 -6.02
CA GLU A 382 -15.96 -21.17 -7.27
C GLU A 382 -15.07 -20.81 -8.45
N MET A 383 -14.76 -19.52 -8.64
CA MET A 383 -13.93 -19.04 -9.75
C MET A 383 -12.48 -18.78 -9.35
N HIS A 384 -12.24 -18.44 -8.08
CA HIS A 384 -10.92 -18.13 -7.57
C HIS A 384 -10.89 -18.31 -6.06
N ASN A 385 -9.91 -19.04 -5.54
CA ASN A 385 -9.68 -19.17 -4.11
C ASN A 385 -8.38 -18.45 -3.74
N ILE A 386 -8.52 -17.31 -3.05
CA ILE A 386 -7.38 -16.45 -2.70
C ILE A 386 -6.39 -17.23 -1.83
N LYS A 387 -6.84 -18.08 -0.90
CA LYS A 387 -5.94 -18.86 -0.04
C LYS A 387 -5.15 -19.89 -0.84
N GLU A 388 -5.81 -20.64 -1.72
CA GLU A 388 -5.13 -21.61 -2.56
C GLU A 388 -4.09 -20.94 -3.47
N ALA A 389 -4.44 -19.78 -4.04
CA ALA A 389 -3.52 -19.00 -4.86
C ALA A 389 -2.25 -18.57 -4.11
N ILE A 390 -2.35 -18.20 -2.82
CA ILE A 390 -1.16 -17.86 -2.00
C ILE A 390 -0.23 -19.08 -1.90
N TYR A 391 -0.77 -20.26 -1.53
CA TYR A 391 0.03 -21.48 -1.36
C TYR A 391 0.60 -22.00 -2.69
N GLU A 392 -0.16 -21.93 -3.78
CA GLU A 392 0.33 -22.33 -5.10
C GLU A 392 1.49 -21.45 -5.58
N ASN A 393 1.39 -20.14 -5.40
CA ASN A 393 2.47 -19.22 -5.77
C ASN A 393 3.71 -19.41 -4.89
N LYS A 394 3.53 -19.64 -3.58
CA LYS A 394 4.63 -19.99 -2.67
C LYS A 394 5.31 -21.31 -3.07
N SER A 395 4.55 -22.35 -3.35
CA SER A 395 5.09 -23.64 -3.81
C SER A 395 5.86 -23.51 -5.13
N LYS A 396 5.33 -22.73 -6.08
CA LYS A 396 6.04 -22.44 -7.34
C LYS A 396 7.33 -21.65 -7.11
N LEU A 397 7.34 -20.71 -6.16
CA LEU A 397 8.54 -19.95 -5.78
C LEU A 397 9.63 -20.87 -5.20
N GLU A 398 9.26 -21.74 -4.25
CA GLU A 398 10.17 -22.70 -3.60
C GLU A 398 10.73 -23.75 -4.58
N GLY A 399 9.99 -24.07 -5.65
CA GLY A 399 10.42 -25.01 -6.69
C GLY A 399 11.50 -24.51 -7.65
N ILE A 400 11.85 -23.22 -7.66
CA ILE A 400 12.79 -22.64 -8.65
C ILE A 400 14.25 -22.83 -8.20
N LYS A 401 14.94 -23.80 -8.80
CA LYS A 401 16.32 -24.20 -8.46
C LYS A 401 17.45 -23.44 -9.20
N ASP A 402 17.18 -22.80 -10.35
CA ASP A 402 18.24 -22.23 -11.20
C ASP A 402 18.44 -20.70 -11.06
N GLN A 403 19.70 -20.25 -11.10
CA GLN A 403 20.10 -18.86 -10.77
C GLN A 403 20.16 -17.89 -11.97
N ILE A 404 20.27 -18.35 -13.22
CA ILE A 404 20.62 -17.45 -14.35
C ILE A 404 19.39 -16.94 -15.12
N GLN A 405 18.33 -17.74 -15.23
CA GLN A 405 17.00 -17.34 -15.76
C GLN A 405 15.94 -17.20 -14.66
N GLY A 406 16.28 -17.58 -13.42
CA GLY A 406 15.35 -17.68 -12.30
C GLY A 406 14.99 -16.37 -11.60
N ASN A 407 15.79 -15.30 -11.71
CA ASN A 407 15.54 -14.08 -10.93
C ASN A 407 14.21 -13.40 -11.29
N ARG A 408 13.91 -13.18 -12.58
CA ARG A 408 12.64 -12.55 -12.99
C ARG A 408 11.41 -13.39 -12.63
N THR A 409 11.52 -14.71 -12.75
CA THR A 409 10.44 -15.64 -12.43
C THR A 409 10.23 -15.74 -10.92
N LYS A 410 11.32 -15.72 -10.13
CA LYS A 410 11.27 -15.64 -8.66
C LYS A 410 10.62 -14.34 -8.21
N ASP A 411 11.05 -13.19 -8.75
CA ASP A 411 10.47 -11.88 -8.43
C ASP A 411 8.98 -11.82 -8.76
N TYR A 412 8.57 -12.43 -9.87
CA TYR A 412 7.18 -12.54 -10.27
C TYR A 412 6.34 -13.35 -9.27
N PHE A 413 6.77 -14.57 -8.92
CA PHE A 413 6.02 -15.40 -7.95
C PHE A 413 6.09 -14.86 -6.53
N LEU A 414 7.20 -14.24 -6.13
CA LEU A 414 7.32 -13.52 -4.87
C LEU A 414 6.29 -12.39 -4.81
N SER A 415 6.28 -11.50 -5.82
CA SER A 415 5.33 -10.40 -5.91
C SER A 415 3.88 -10.87 -5.86
N ARG A 416 3.52 -11.95 -6.58
CA ARG A 416 2.17 -12.52 -6.54
C ARG A 416 1.80 -13.15 -5.20
N THR A 417 2.76 -13.82 -4.55
CA THR A 417 2.56 -14.37 -3.20
C THR A 417 2.29 -13.24 -2.21
N MET A 418 3.10 -12.19 -2.23
CA MET A 418 2.97 -11.03 -1.34
C MET A 418 1.67 -10.26 -1.58
N GLN A 419 1.29 -9.99 -2.84
CA GLN A 419 0.02 -9.34 -3.15
C GLN A 419 -1.19 -10.14 -2.65
N SER A 420 -1.15 -11.46 -2.78
CA SER A 420 -2.23 -12.33 -2.32
C SER A 420 -2.29 -12.45 -0.80
N LEU A 421 -1.11 -12.50 -0.15
CA LEU A 421 -0.98 -12.49 1.30
C LEU A 421 -1.45 -11.17 1.90
N GLU A 422 -1.10 -10.04 1.27
CA GLU A 422 -1.55 -8.71 1.66
C GLU A 422 -3.07 -8.58 1.57
N ARG A 423 -3.69 -9.06 0.48
CA ARG A 423 -5.16 -9.11 0.38
C ARG A 423 -5.78 -9.90 1.54
N TYR A 424 -5.23 -11.07 1.85
CA TYR A 424 -5.74 -11.91 2.94
C TYR A 424 -5.57 -11.24 4.31
N PHE A 425 -4.43 -10.58 4.55
CA PHE A 425 -4.21 -9.78 5.75
C PHE A 425 -5.29 -8.69 5.89
N TYR A 426 -5.54 -7.89 4.86
CA TYR A 426 -6.55 -6.83 4.92
C TYR A 426 -7.97 -7.37 5.09
N LEU A 427 -8.30 -8.56 4.55
CA LEU A 427 -9.60 -9.18 4.79
C LEU A 427 -9.81 -9.54 6.27
N ILE A 428 -8.78 -10.07 6.94
CA ILE A 428 -8.83 -10.34 8.39
C ILE A 428 -8.98 -9.04 9.18
N VAL A 429 -8.18 -8.02 8.83
CA VAL A 429 -8.23 -6.72 9.49
C VAL A 429 -9.57 -6.01 9.27
N PHE A 430 -10.11 -6.04 8.05
CA PHE A 430 -11.43 -5.50 7.75
C PHE A 430 -12.52 -6.27 8.52
N ASN A 431 -12.41 -7.59 8.66
CA ASN A 431 -13.36 -8.35 9.46
C ASN A 431 -13.28 -8.02 10.96
N ALA A 432 -12.08 -7.76 11.50
CA ALA A 432 -11.91 -7.25 12.86
C ALA A 432 -12.55 -5.85 13.03
N TYR A 433 -12.32 -4.96 12.07
CA TYR A 433 -12.99 -3.66 12.01
C TYR A 433 -14.53 -3.81 11.98
N LEU A 434 -15.08 -4.75 11.19
CA LEU A 434 -16.52 -5.00 11.16
C LEU A 434 -17.05 -5.48 12.53
N HIS A 435 -16.31 -6.32 13.27
CA HIS A 435 -16.73 -6.71 14.63
C HIS A 435 -16.89 -5.51 15.56
N GLU A 436 -15.99 -4.54 15.47
CA GLU A 436 -15.99 -3.37 16.34
C GLU A 436 -16.96 -2.28 15.88
N GLN A 437 -16.93 -1.95 14.59
CA GLN A 437 -17.56 -0.75 14.06
C GLN A 437 -18.95 -1.02 13.49
N TYR A 438 -19.29 -2.25 13.09
CA TYR A 438 -20.65 -2.57 12.63
C TYR A 438 -21.71 -2.29 13.73
N PRO A 439 -21.55 -2.77 15.00
CA PRO A 439 -22.48 -2.47 16.09
C PRO A 439 -22.57 -0.98 16.47
N LEU A 440 -21.57 -0.20 16.05
CA LEU A 440 -21.49 1.25 16.29
C LEU A 440 -21.96 2.07 15.09
N ALA A 441 -22.63 1.46 14.10
CA ALA A 441 -23.05 2.12 12.87
C ALA A 441 -21.89 2.81 12.12
N PHE A 442 -20.68 2.26 12.21
CA PHE A 442 -19.47 2.76 11.58
C PHE A 442 -19.13 4.22 11.96
N VAL A 443 -19.17 4.55 13.25
CA VAL A 443 -18.76 5.89 13.76
C VAL A 443 -17.35 6.28 13.31
N SER A 444 -16.41 5.34 13.32
CA SER A 444 -15.11 5.50 12.64
C SER A 444 -15.17 4.86 11.27
N ASN A 445 -14.54 5.47 10.26
CA ASN A 445 -14.26 4.76 9.01
C ASN A 445 -13.05 3.80 9.18
N PHE A 446 -12.75 3.01 8.16
CA PHE A 446 -11.69 2.00 8.20
C PHE A 446 -10.31 2.64 8.30
N SER A 447 -10.03 3.69 7.52
CA SER A 447 -8.72 4.37 7.55
C SER A 447 -8.42 5.00 8.91
N GLN A 448 -9.40 5.65 9.54
CA GLN A 448 -9.26 6.21 10.89
C GLN A 448 -9.03 5.11 11.93
N TRP A 449 -9.76 4.00 11.82
CA TRP A 449 -9.59 2.86 12.72
C TRP A 449 -8.20 2.23 12.57
N MET A 450 -7.70 2.07 11.35
CA MET A 450 -6.33 1.61 11.07
C MET A 450 -5.28 2.53 11.70
N CYS A 451 -5.48 3.85 11.62
CA CYS A 451 -4.59 4.84 12.25
C CYS A 451 -4.54 4.70 13.78
N CYS A 452 -5.64 4.28 14.42
CA CYS A 452 -5.66 3.98 15.86
C CYS A 452 -4.95 2.67 16.23
N HIS A 453 -4.58 1.84 15.24
CA HIS A 453 -3.94 0.54 15.42
C HIS A 453 -2.57 0.47 14.68
N PRO A 454 -1.60 1.33 15.04
CA PRO A 454 -0.36 1.51 14.27
C PRO A 454 0.53 0.26 14.19
N TRP A 455 0.33 -0.71 15.07
CA TRP A 455 1.03 -2.00 15.01
C TRP A 455 0.65 -2.83 13.77
N LEU A 456 -0.54 -2.63 13.19
CA LEU A 456 -0.96 -3.29 11.94
C LEU A 456 -0.06 -2.89 10.78
N TYR A 457 0.28 -1.61 10.70
CA TYR A 457 1.20 -1.07 9.70
C TYR A 457 2.61 -1.65 9.80
N ARG A 458 3.10 -1.83 11.03
CA ARG A 458 4.40 -2.48 11.29
C ARG A 458 4.40 -3.94 10.85
N LEU A 459 3.34 -4.71 11.15
CA LEU A 459 3.22 -6.09 10.68
C LEU A 459 3.20 -6.18 9.16
N LEU A 460 2.44 -5.31 8.50
CA LEU A 460 2.38 -5.26 7.04
C LEU A 460 3.73 -4.88 6.41
N ALA A 461 4.51 -4.00 7.04
CA ALA A 461 5.85 -3.62 6.57
C ALA A 461 6.87 -4.78 6.69
N CYS A 462 6.66 -5.71 7.63
CA CYS A 462 7.50 -6.89 7.84
C CYS A 462 6.99 -8.15 7.12
N MET A 463 6.01 -8.03 6.22
CA MET A 463 5.37 -9.17 5.55
C MET A 463 6.36 -10.03 4.76
N ASP A 464 7.29 -9.40 4.04
CA ASP A 464 8.33 -10.08 3.25
C ASP A 464 9.36 -10.81 4.14
N LEU A 465 9.67 -10.23 5.31
CA LEU A 465 10.68 -10.72 6.24
C LEU A 465 10.17 -11.92 7.06
N SER A 466 8.89 -11.89 7.45
CA SER A 466 8.26 -12.91 8.29
C SER A 466 8.10 -14.27 7.58
N GLU A 467 8.05 -14.29 6.25
CA GLU A 467 7.87 -15.53 5.48
C GLU A 467 9.18 -16.20 5.05
N LEU A 468 10.31 -15.50 5.21
CA LEU A 468 11.65 -16.02 4.99
C LEU A 468 12.21 -16.67 6.26
N SER A 469 11.39 -17.46 6.95
CA SER A 469 11.88 -18.25 8.08
C SER A 469 13.01 -19.18 7.63
N ALA A 470 13.98 -19.42 8.51
CA ALA A 470 15.04 -20.40 8.29
C ALA A 470 14.76 -21.66 9.12
N PRO A 471 13.87 -22.59 8.67
CA PRO A 471 13.85 -23.94 9.21
C PRO A 471 15.27 -24.51 9.21
N ALA A 472 15.61 -25.21 10.28
CA ALA A 472 16.94 -25.80 10.47
C ALA A 472 17.38 -26.67 9.28
N GLU A 473 16.43 -27.39 8.68
CA GLU A 473 16.62 -28.27 7.53
C GLU A 473 17.04 -27.53 6.24
N LEU A 474 16.76 -26.23 6.12
CA LEU A 474 17.15 -25.46 4.93
C LEU A 474 18.67 -25.24 4.87
N VAL A 475 19.34 -25.19 6.03
CA VAL A 475 20.80 -25.12 6.09
C VAL A 475 21.41 -26.46 5.67
N THR A 476 20.88 -27.59 6.14
CA THR A 476 21.43 -28.92 5.84
C THR A 476 21.06 -29.44 4.44
N SER A 477 20.00 -28.89 3.82
CA SER A 477 19.63 -29.14 2.42
C SER A 477 20.33 -28.23 1.41
N GLY A 478 21.07 -27.20 1.87
CA GLY A 478 21.79 -26.25 1.01
C GLY A 478 20.92 -25.13 0.41
N ALA A 479 19.65 -25.02 0.81
CA ALA A 479 18.77 -23.91 0.44
C ALA A 479 19.12 -22.60 1.16
N ARG A 480 19.87 -22.69 2.27
CA ARG A 480 20.43 -21.56 3.03
C ARG A 480 21.92 -21.79 3.21
N VAL A 481 22.66 -20.69 3.33
CA VAL A 481 24.10 -20.69 3.60
C VAL A 481 24.37 -20.09 4.97
N LEU A 482 25.36 -20.62 5.67
CA LEU A 482 25.85 -20.00 6.90
C LEU A 482 26.87 -18.93 6.54
N VAL A 483 26.63 -17.69 6.93
CA VAL A 483 27.54 -16.58 6.68
C VAL A 483 28.24 -16.22 7.98
N ALA A 484 29.56 -16.15 7.96
CA ALA A 484 30.32 -15.72 9.15
C ALA A 484 30.10 -14.22 9.40
N ASP A 485 29.84 -13.83 10.64
CA ASP A 485 29.60 -12.42 10.99
C ASP A 485 30.83 -11.54 10.75
N GLU A 486 32.03 -12.11 10.86
CA GLU A 486 33.32 -11.45 10.56
C GLU A 486 33.34 -10.81 9.16
N TYR A 487 32.61 -11.40 8.20
CA TYR A 487 32.48 -10.87 6.85
C TYR A 487 31.67 -9.56 6.78
N LEU A 488 30.63 -9.43 7.60
CA LEU A 488 29.65 -8.32 7.53
C LEU A 488 29.77 -7.31 8.69
N ALA A 489 30.61 -7.62 9.67
CA ALA A 489 30.90 -6.78 10.83
C ALA A 489 32.34 -6.25 10.78
N PRO A 490 32.65 -5.25 9.93
CA PRO A 490 33.98 -4.68 9.91
C PRO A 490 34.30 -4.02 11.27
N ASP A 491 35.53 -4.23 11.73
CA ASP A 491 36.06 -3.64 12.97
C ASP A 491 36.52 -2.21 12.76
N VAL A 492 35.55 -1.31 12.70
CA VAL A 492 35.75 0.12 12.47
C VAL A 492 36.53 0.76 13.62
N LEU A 493 36.40 0.23 14.84
CA LEU A 493 37.10 0.72 16.02
C LEU A 493 38.45 0.06 16.27
N SER A 494 38.83 -0.94 15.45
CA SER A 494 40.09 -1.67 15.60
C SER A 494 40.27 -2.32 16.98
N THR A 495 39.17 -2.74 17.62
CA THR A 495 39.17 -3.26 19.00
C THR A 495 39.45 -4.76 19.09
N VAL A 496 39.49 -5.49 17.97
CA VAL A 496 39.74 -6.94 17.95
C VAL A 496 41.08 -7.28 18.61
N LYS A 497 42.13 -6.48 18.39
CA LYS A 497 43.45 -6.76 18.97
C LYS A 497 43.47 -6.69 20.49
N GLU A 498 42.71 -5.78 21.08
CA GLU A 498 42.72 -5.54 22.52
C GLU A 498 41.65 -6.36 23.24
N MET A 499 40.47 -6.47 22.65
CA MET A 499 39.28 -7.02 23.30
C MET A 499 38.87 -8.38 22.72
N LYS A 500 39.51 -8.84 21.64
CA LYS A 500 39.08 -9.98 20.81
C LYS A 500 37.68 -9.82 20.23
N ALA A 501 37.11 -8.62 20.33
CA ALA A 501 35.75 -8.30 19.95
C ALA A 501 35.73 -7.08 19.02
N VAL A 502 34.87 -7.16 18.02
CA VAL A 502 34.67 -6.12 17.01
C VAL A 502 33.84 -4.97 17.59
N ASN A 503 34.22 -3.73 17.28
CA ASN A 503 33.49 -2.51 17.65
C ASN A 503 33.16 -2.36 19.16
N PHE A 504 34.04 -2.85 20.05
CA PHE A 504 33.89 -2.71 21.50
C PHE A 504 34.14 -1.26 21.93
N ARG A 505 33.20 -0.66 22.67
CA ARG A 505 33.30 0.71 23.17
C ARG A 505 32.55 0.92 24.48
N ARG A 506 32.83 2.02 25.15
CA ARG A 506 32.20 2.46 26.40
C ARG A 506 31.79 3.92 26.29
N VAL A 507 30.58 4.28 26.72
CA VAL A 507 30.16 5.69 26.86
C VAL A 507 31.04 6.39 27.90
N PRO A 508 31.58 7.60 27.63
CA PRO A 508 32.46 8.30 28.54
C PRO A 508 31.86 8.45 29.93
N LYS A 509 32.63 8.09 30.96
CA LYS A 509 32.25 8.18 32.39
C LYS A 509 30.99 7.40 32.81
N MET A 510 30.37 6.62 31.93
CA MET A 510 29.16 5.83 32.24
C MET A 510 29.45 4.32 32.16
N PRO A 511 28.74 3.45 32.90
CA PRO A 511 28.93 2.01 32.85
C PRO A 511 28.14 1.38 31.68
N VAL A 512 28.11 2.05 30.52
CA VAL A 512 27.38 1.62 29.31
C VAL A 512 28.37 1.26 28.22
N TYR A 513 28.22 0.07 27.65
CA TYR A 513 29.14 -0.53 26.69
C TYR A 513 28.39 -1.05 25.46
N GLY A 514 29.07 -1.03 24.31
CA GLY A 514 28.56 -1.57 23.05
C GLY A 514 29.59 -2.44 22.38
N VAL A 515 29.17 -3.52 21.72
CA VAL A 515 30.05 -4.46 21.01
C VAL A 515 29.30 -5.15 19.87
N ALA A 516 30.03 -5.63 18.85
CA ALA A 516 29.47 -6.59 17.89
C ALA A 516 29.28 -7.97 18.53
N GLN A 517 28.56 -8.88 17.89
CA GLN A 517 28.32 -10.22 18.44
C GLN A 517 29.65 -10.94 18.70
N PRO A 518 30.02 -11.20 19.97
CA PRO A 518 31.28 -11.85 20.28
C PRO A 518 31.17 -13.38 20.18
N THR A 519 32.32 -14.02 19.95
CA THR A 519 32.52 -15.46 20.22
C THR A 519 32.60 -15.73 21.72
N SER A 520 32.59 -17.00 22.13
CA SER A 520 32.74 -17.43 23.52
C SER A 520 34.07 -16.95 24.13
N GLU A 521 35.15 -17.00 23.36
CA GLU A 521 36.47 -16.48 23.78
C GLU A 521 36.44 -14.95 23.97
N ALA A 522 35.88 -14.23 23.00
CA ALA A 522 35.77 -12.78 23.05
C ALA A 522 34.85 -12.32 24.19
N THR A 523 33.77 -13.06 24.47
CA THR A 523 32.88 -12.83 25.61
C THR A 523 33.66 -12.91 26.92
N GLY A 524 34.50 -13.95 27.08
CA GLY A 524 35.37 -14.08 28.25
C GLY A 524 36.35 -12.91 28.41
N ALA A 525 36.95 -12.45 27.31
CA ALA A 525 37.87 -11.30 27.33
C ALA A 525 37.18 -10.00 27.75
N VAL A 526 35.96 -9.76 27.24
CA VAL A 526 35.15 -8.60 27.63
C VAL A 526 34.75 -8.66 29.10
N LEU A 527 34.29 -9.80 29.60
CA LEU A 527 33.92 -9.96 31.00
C LEU A 527 35.12 -9.77 31.95
N ALA A 528 36.28 -10.30 31.59
CA ALA A 528 37.52 -10.08 32.34
C ALA A 528 37.91 -8.60 32.37
N HIS A 529 37.71 -7.87 31.27
CA HIS A 529 37.94 -6.42 31.22
C HIS A 529 36.97 -5.65 32.14
N LEU A 530 35.69 -6.02 32.15
CA LEU A 530 34.68 -5.33 32.95
C LEU A 530 34.84 -5.56 34.46
N THR A 531 35.32 -6.75 34.83
CA THR A 531 35.55 -7.15 36.23
C THR A 531 36.96 -6.88 36.74
N ASP A 532 37.82 -6.24 35.94
CA ASP A 532 39.20 -5.99 36.31
C ASP A 532 39.34 -5.05 37.53
N GLY A 533 40.55 -4.97 38.08
CA GLY A 533 40.84 -4.13 39.25
C GLY A 533 40.64 -2.62 39.03
N LYS A 534 40.43 -2.15 37.79
CA LYS A 534 40.20 -0.74 37.47
C LYS A 534 38.71 -0.41 37.38
N ARG A 535 37.90 -1.28 36.76
CA ARG A 535 36.47 -1.07 36.52
C ARG A 535 35.61 -1.63 37.64
N LYS A 536 35.96 -2.81 38.16
CA LYS A 536 35.37 -3.46 39.34
C LYS A 536 33.84 -3.65 39.26
N HIS A 537 33.30 -3.92 38.07
CA HIS A 537 31.86 -4.19 37.95
C HIS A 537 31.53 -5.55 38.58
N SER A 538 30.71 -5.56 39.63
CA SER A 538 30.22 -6.78 40.30
C SER A 538 29.01 -7.38 39.60
N HIS A 539 28.17 -6.54 39.00
CA HIS A 539 26.95 -6.93 38.30
C HIS A 539 27.00 -6.43 36.85
N ILE A 540 26.68 -7.30 35.90
CA ILE A 540 26.74 -7.01 34.46
C ILE A 540 25.46 -7.51 33.80
N LEU A 541 24.68 -6.58 33.25
CA LEU A 541 23.57 -6.90 32.35
C LEU A 541 24.06 -6.86 30.89
N TRP A 542 24.10 -8.03 30.25
CA TRP A 542 24.36 -8.16 28.83
C TRP A 542 23.06 -8.35 28.05
N VAL A 543 22.78 -7.44 27.11
CA VAL A 543 21.58 -7.47 26.26
C VAL A 543 21.97 -7.72 24.81
N ASN A 544 21.54 -8.86 24.27
CA ASN A 544 21.64 -9.15 22.84
C ASN A 544 20.40 -8.64 22.10
N LEU A 545 20.62 -7.85 21.04
CA LEU A 545 19.60 -7.12 20.28
C LEU A 545 19.25 -7.79 18.95
N GLN A 546 19.74 -9.01 18.69
CA GLN A 546 19.55 -9.69 17.41
C GLN A 546 18.21 -10.41 17.29
N ASN A 547 17.51 -10.17 16.18
CA ASN A 547 16.31 -10.89 15.71
C ASN A 547 16.67 -12.15 14.90
N GLU A 548 17.92 -12.26 14.48
CA GLU A 548 18.48 -13.31 13.63
C GLU A 548 18.80 -14.58 14.43
N LEU A 549 18.83 -15.76 13.80
CA LEU A 549 19.43 -16.94 14.45
C LEU A 549 20.95 -16.80 14.46
N VAL A 550 21.56 -16.94 15.63
CA VAL A 550 23.00 -16.80 15.82
C VAL A 550 23.56 -18.04 16.50
N LEU A 551 24.58 -18.64 15.89
CA LEU A 551 25.27 -19.81 16.44
C LEU A 551 26.77 -19.64 16.36
N GLU A 552 27.48 -20.17 17.34
CA GLU A 552 28.92 -20.35 17.24
C GLU A 552 29.24 -21.75 16.74
N GLY A 553 29.93 -21.86 15.60
CA GLY A 553 30.39 -23.11 15.01
C GLY A 553 31.90 -23.15 14.90
N ASN A 554 32.56 -24.15 15.51
CA ASN A 554 34.03 -24.26 15.53
C ASN A 554 34.76 -22.96 15.94
N GLY A 555 34.19 -22.19 16.87
CA GLY A 555 34.77 -20.92 17.36
C GLY A 555 34.48 -19.68 16.51
N GLN A 556 33.64 -19.77 15.47
CA GLN A 556 33.22 -18.64 14.64
C GLN A 556 31.71 -18.41 14.74
N ILE A 557 31.28 -17.15 14.71
CA ILE A 557 29.86 -16.79 14.71
C ILE A 557 29.27 -16.89 13.30
N PHE A 558 28.16 -17.61 13.17
CA PHE A 558 27.42 -17.82 11.93
C PHE A 558 25.97 -17.38 12.06
N VAL A 559 25.47 -16.76 10.98
CA VAL A 559 24.07 -16.42 10.79
C VAL A 559 23.57 -17.06 9.49
N PRO A 560 22.43 -17.79 9.49
CA PRO A 560 21.82 -18.31 8.26
C PRO A 560 21.31 -17.20 7.36
N ARG A 561 21.62 -17.27 6.06
CA ARG A 561 21.20 -16.29 5.04
C ARG A 561 20.77 -16.92 3.73
N GLU A 562 20.09 -16.13 2.91
CA GLU A 562 19.74 -16.48 1.54
C GLU A 562 20.97 -16.40 0.61
N PRO A 563 21.23 -17.43 -0.24
CA PRO A 563 22.39 -17.40 -1.15
C PRO A 563 22.39 -16.21 -2.12
N SER A 564 21.20 -15.71 -2.50
CA SER A 564 21.04 -14.56 -3.40
C SER A 564 21.12 -13.21 -2.68
N SER A 565 21.11 -13.19 -1.35
CA SER A 565 21.06 -11.97 -0.54
C SER A 565 21.86 -12.16 0.74
N LEU A 566 23.18 -12.15 0.62
CA LEU A 566 24.10 -12.33 1.74
C LEU A 566 24.07 -11.16 2.73
N ASP A 567 23.65 -9.97 2.31
CA ASP A 567 23.69 -8.77 3.15
C ASP A 567 22.48 -8.65 4.10
N HIS A 568 21.38 -9.35 3.80
CA HIS A 568 20.17 -9.35 4.62
C HIS A 568 20.00 -10.70 5.35
N PRO A 569 20.03 -10.72 6.69
CA PRO A 569 19.83 -11.96 7.43
C PRO A 569 18.37 -12.40 7.41
N CYS A 570 18.12 -13.69 7.61
CA CYS A 570 16.77 -14.19 7.82
C CYS A 570 16.28 -13.80 9.23
N GLU A 571 15.22 -12.98 9.31
CA GLU A 571 14.59 -12.67 10.60
C GLU A 571 13.87 -13.90 11.17
N SER A 572 13.91 -14.04 12.49
CA SER A 572 13.31 -15.19 13.18
C SER A 572 12.01 -14.81 13.90
N PRO A 573 10.97 -15.65 13.84
CA PRO A 573 9.76 -15.43 14.61
C PRO A 573 10.00 -15.52 16.13
N PRO A 574 9.01 -15.11 16.94
CA PRO A 574 9.01 -15.36 18.38
C PRO A 574 9.33 -16.84 18.70
N GLY A 575 10.17 -17.08 19.71
CA GLY A 575 10.64 -18.42 20.05
C GLY A 575 12.05 -18.78 19.53
N TRP A 576 12.86 -17.77 19.21
CA TRP A 576 14.27 -17.87 18.80
C TRP A 576 15.10 -18.90 19.59
N GLN A 577 14.89 -19.06 20.91
CA GLN A 577 15.60 -20.06 21.72
C GLN A 577 15.42 -21.49 21.18
N LYS A 578 14.18 -21.85 20.82
CA LYS A 578 13.86 -23.19 20.29
C LYS A 578 14.40 -23.36 18.88
N LEU A 579 14.35 -22.30 18.07
CA LEU A 579 14.86 -22.31 16.69
C LEU A 579 16.38 -22.42 16.64
N GLU A 580 17.12 -21.67 17.46
CA GLU A 580 18.58 -21.80 17.56
C GLU A 580 18.98 -23.18 18.07
N THR A 581 18.25 -23.71 19.06
CA THR A 581 18.50 -25.07 19.57
C THR A 581 18.25 -26.11 18.49
N SER A 582 17.14 -26.00 17.75
CA SER A 582 16.82 -26.91 16.64
C SER A 582 17.83 -26.82 15.51
N LEU A 583 18.27 -25.61 15.13
CA LEU A 583 19.30 -25.40 14.13
C LEU A 583 20.65 -25.99 14.55
N LYS A 584 21.05 -25.78 15.81
CA LYS A 584 22.25 -26.40 16.39
C LYS A 584 22.16 -27.93 16.30
N GLU A 585 21.05 -28.51 16.78
CA GLU A 585 20.85 -29.96 16.79
C GLU A 585 20.87 -30.56 15.39
N GLU A 586 20.24 -29.90 14.41
CA GLU A 586 20.22 -30.34 13.01
C GLU A 586 21.60 -30.27 12.37
N ILE A 587 22.37 -29.19 12.58
CA ILE A 587 23.76 -29.07 12.11
C ILE A 587 24.63 -30.20 12.68
N LEU A 588 24.55 -30.44 13.99
CA LEU A 588 25.35 -31.47 14.67
C LEU A 588 24.92 -32.89 14.27
N LYS A 589 23.63 -33.11 14.07
CA LYS A 589 23.06 -34.40 13.63
C LYS A 589 23.40 -34.71 12.19
N ALA A 590 23.38 -33.72 11.30
CA ALA A 590 23.64 -33.93 9.89
C ALA A 590 25.05 -34.47 9.63
N GLN A 591 26.06 -34.02 10.41
CA GLN A 591 27.47 -34.38 10.23
C GLN A 591 27.93 -34.25 8.75
N LYS A 592 27.38 -33.27 8.05
CA LYS A 592 27.67 -32.99 6.63
C LYS A 592 28.67 -31.84 6.51
N TRP A 593 29.32 -31.80 5.37
CA TRP A 593 30.00 -30.60 4.90
C TRP A 593 28.91 -29.61 4.45
N LEU A 594 28.86 -28.46 5.11
CA LEU A 594 27.91 -27.39 4.82
C LEU A 594 28.63 -26.28 4.05
N GLU A 595 27.92 -25.67 3.11
CA GLU A 595 28.39 -24.44 2.46
C GLU A 595 28.33 -23.30 3.47
N VAL A 596 29.48 -22.67 3.69
CA VAL A 596 29.64 -21.47 4.51
C VAL A 596 30.29 -20.37 3.69
N VAL A 597 29.95 -19.12 3.97
CA VAL A 597 30.58 -17.96 3.34
C VAL A 597 31.50 -17.28 4.35
N LEU A 598 32.78 -17.19 3.99
CA LEU A 598 33.82 -16.48 4.75
C LEU A 598 34.48 -15.45 3.82
N GLU A 599 34.64 -14.21 4.25
CA GLU A 599 35.49 -13.22 3.54
C GLU A 599 35.27 -13.16 2.00
N GLN A 600 34.01 -13.23 1.53
CA GLN A 600 33.58 -13.30 0.11
C GLN A 600 33.79 -14.63 -0.63
N GLU A 601 34.35 -15.65 0.01
CA GLU A 601 34.54 -16.98 -0.55
C GLU A 601 33.55 -18.00 0.00
N LYS A 602 33.03 -18.85 -0.88
CA LYS A 602 32.26 -20.03 -0.50
C LYS A 602 33.20 -21.16 -0.14
N GLN A 603 33.04 -21.70 1.06
CA GLN A 603 33.83 -22.81 1.56
C GLN A 603 32.92 -23.92 2.08
N MET A 604 33.35 -25.17 1.94
CA MET A 604 32.68 -26.28 2.60
C MET A 604 33.33 -26.48 3.96
N LYS A 605 32.55 -26.38 5.05
CA LYS A 605 33.02 -26.65 6.42
C LYS A 605 32.14 -27.68 7.11
N MET A 606 32.78 -28.57 7.86
CA MET A 606 32.10 -29.47 8.80
C MET A 606 32.15 -28.88 10.21
N LEU A 607 30.99 -28.51 10.73
CA LEU A 607 30.86 -27.94 12.08
C LEU A 607 30.83 -29.07 13.11
N LYS A 608 31.97 -29.34 13.74
CA LYS A 608 32.13 -30.42 14.75
C LYS A 608 31.63 -29.99 16.13
N SER A 609 31.68 -28.69 16.39
CA SER A 609 31.16 -28.05 17.59
C SER A 609 30.21 -26.95 17.19
N CYS A 610 29.07 -26.85 17.89
CA CYS A 610 28.09 -25.80 17.67
C CYS A 610 27.43 -25.45 19.00
N GLN A 611 27.34 -24.16 19.32
CA GLN A 611 26.74 -23.64 20.54
C GLN A 611 25.79 -22.48 20.23
N THR A 612 24.70 -22.38 20.98
CA THR A 612 23.83 -21.21 20.97
C THR A 612 24.44 -20.07 21.79
N VAL A 613 24.08 -18.82 21.50
CA VAL A 613 24.51 -17.67 22.31
C VAL A 613 24.08 -17.83 23.77
N GLN A 614 22.89 -18.35 24.02
CA GLN A 614 22.40 -18.62 25.38
C GLN A 614 23.31 -19.61 26.15
N GLU A 615 23.81 -20.66 25.48
CA GLU A 615 24.73 -21.63 26.08
C GLU A 615 26.08 -21.01 26.40
N ILE A 616 26.60 -20.14 25.53
CA ILE A 616 27.85 -19.41 25.75
C ILE A 616 27.77 -18.57 27.04
N PHE A 617 26.70 -17.78 27.20
CA PHE A 617 26.53 -16.97 28.41
C PHE A 617 26.31 -17.82 29.66
N ASN A 618 25.62 -18.95 29.55
CA ASN A 618 25.43 -19.87 30.68
C ASN A 618 26.76 -20.48 31.17
N GLN A 619 27.74 -20.72 30.29
CA GLN A 619 29.07 -21.19 30.68
C GLN A 619 29.80 -20.15 31.53
N HIS A 620 29.77 -18.88 31.11
CA HIS A 620 30.45 -17.77 31.79
C HIS A 620 29.81 -17.35 33.12
N LYS A 621 28.54 -17.71 33.38
CA LYS A 621 27.88 -17.47 34.69
C LYS A 621 28.58 -18.16 35.86
N SER A 622 29.27 -19.27 35.60
CA SER A 622 30.00 -20.01 36.64
C SER A 622 31.20 -19.21 37.19
N SER A 623 31.89 -18.47 36.33
CA SER A 623 33.03 -17.60 36.68
C SER A 623 32.62 -16.17 37.02
N HIS A 624 31.43 -15.73 36.61
CA HIS A 624 30.91 -14.39 36.83
C HIS A 624 29.49 -14.45 37.40
N GLN A 625 29.37 -14.58 38.73
CA GLN A 625 28.06 -14.78 39.39
C GLN A 625 27.06 -13.63 39.17
N GLY A 626 27.55 -12.40 38.99
CA GLY A 626 26.71 -11.22 38.71
C GLY A 626 26.36 -11.02 37.22
N LEU A 627 26.64 -11.99 36.35
CA LEU A 627 26.33 -11.90 34.91
C LEU A 627 24.87 -12.26 34.62
N VAL A 628 24.12 -11.27 34.14
CA VAL A 628 22.74 -11.44 33.65
C VAL A 628 22.73 -11.29 32.14
N TYR A 629 22.36 -12.35 31.43
CA TYR A 629 22.15 -12.31 29.99
C TYR A 629 20.65 -12.20 29.68
N ARG A 630 20.29 -11.24 28.83
CA ARG A 630 18.96 -11.12 28.24
C ARG A 630 19.07 -10.95 26.72
N ARG A 631 18.05 -11.41 26.01
CA ARG A 631 17.90 -11.12 24.59
C ARG A 631 16.63 -10.31 24.39
N ILE A 632 16.77 -9.11 23.84
CA ILE A 632 15.71 -8.16 23.54
C ILE A 632 15.85 -7.83 22.07
N PRO A 633 15.27 -8.65 21.18
CA PRO A 633 15.45 -8.52 19.74
C PRO A 633 14.93 -7.16 19.25
N LEU A 634 15.76 -6.38 18.53
CA LEU A 634 15.37 -5.14 17.87
C LEU A 634 15.34 -5.32 16.33
N PRO A 635 14.35 -4.74 15.64
CA PRO A 635 14.31 -4.70 14.18
C PRO A 635 15.62 -4.18 13.58
N ASP A 636 16.12 -4.80 12.50
CA ASP A 636 17.29 -4.26 11.79
C ASP A 636 16.84 -3.11 10.86
N CYS A 637 17.69 -2.08 10.74
CA CYS A 637 17.43 -0.91 9.89
C CYS A 637 16.10 -0.16 10.14
N SER A 638 15.44 -0.36 11.28
CA SER A 638 14.21 0.35 11.65
C SER A 638 14.19 0.69 13.15
N ALA A 639 13.24 1.54 13.55
CA ALA A 639 13.14 2.00 14.94
C ALA A 639 12.63 0.87 15.86
N PRO A 640 13.11 0.81 17.13
CA PRO A 640 12.53 -0.07 18.14
C PRO A 640 11.02 0.18 18.32
N THR A 641 10.27 -0.87 18.64
CA THR A 641 8.85 -0.72 18.99
C THR A 641 8.70 -0.17 20.41
N GLU A 642 7.50 0.33 20.74
CA GLU A 642 7.20 0.86 22.08
C GLU A 642 7.45 -0.21 23.17
N GLU A 643 7.09 -1.47 22.88
CA GLU A 643 7.32 -2.61 23.76
C GLU A 643 8.83 -2.92 23.93
N ASP A 644 9.65 -2.64 22.93
CA ASP A 644 11.10 -2.83 23.02
C ASP A 644 11.75 -1.81 23.96
N PHE A 645 11.27 -0.56 23.95
CA PHE A 645 11.68 0.44 24.94
C PHE A 645 11.32 0.00 26.36
N ASP A 646 10.10 -0.50 26.56
CA ASP A 646 9.65 -1.00 27.87
C ASP A 646 10.52 -2.18 28.35
N LYS A 647 10.82 -3.16 27.48
CA LYS A 647 11.69 -4.30 27.80
C LYS A 647 13.11 -3.86 28.18
N LEU A 648 13.68 -2.92 27.44
CA LEU A 648 15.02 -2.37 27.74
C LEU A 648 15.00 -1.66 29.09
N LEU A 649 14.01 -0.80 29.33
CA LEU A 649 13.86 -0.06 30.57
C LEU A 649 13.67 -0.99 31.78
N ASP A 650 12.83 -2.01 31.66
CA ASP A 650 12.56 -2.97 32.73
C ASP A 650 13.77 -3.85 33.03
N ALA A 651 14.51 -4.27 32.00
CA ALA A 651 15.77 -4.98 32.18
C ALA A 651 16.79 -4.13 32.96
N MET A 652 16.92 -2.85 32.59
CA MET A 652 17.82 -1.93 33.28
C MET A 652 17.38 -1.64 34.72
N LYS A 653 16.09 -1.37 34.95
CA LYS A 653 15.52 -1.20 36.29
C LYS A 653 15.80 -2.40 37.18
N SER A 654 15.61 -3.61 36.65
CA SER A 654 15.87 -4.84 37.39
C SER A 654 17.33 -4.93 37.81
N ALA A 655 18.27 -4.68 36.89
CA ALA A 655 19.71 -4.71 37.19
C ALA A 655 20.11 -3.62 38.20
N LEU A 656 19.60 -2.38 38.05
CA LEU A 656 19.88 -1.29 38.98
C LEU A 656 19.31 -1.52 40.39
N ALA A 657 18.20 -2.26 40.49
CA ALA A 657 17.63 -2.64 41.78
C ALA A 657 18.47 -3.71 42.50
N GLU A 658 19.16 -4.58 41.76
CA GLU A 658 20.09 -5.56 42.32
C GLU A 658 21.43 -4.91 42.70
N ASP A 659 21.98 -4.06 41.82
CA ASP A 659 23.22 -3.32 42.06
C ASP A 659 23.19 -1.95 41.34
N SER A 660 23.25 -0.87 42.14
CA SER A 660 23.27 0.51 41.62
C SER A 660 24.48 0.85 40.73
N HIS A 661 25.52 0.03 40.77
CA HIS A 661 26.73 0.17 39.96
C HIS A 661 26.81 -0.83 38.80
N SER A 662 25.67 -1.46 38.44
CA SER A 662 25.58 -2.39 37.32
C SER A 662 26.16 -1.83 36.02
N ALA A 663 26.89 -2.68 35.30
CA ALA A 663 27.34 -2.41 33.94
C ALA A 663 26.35 -2.94 32.90
N PHE A 664 26.15 -2.18 31.83
CA PHE A 664 25.24 -2.50 30.73
C PHE A 664 26.03 -2.73 29.45
N VAL A 665 25.91 -3.92 28.86
CA VAL A 665 26.57 -4.28 27.60
C VAL A 665 25.53 -4.59 26.55
N PHE A 666 25.57 -3.89 25.41
CA PHE A 666 24.64 -4.09 24.30
C PHE A 666 25.35 -4.68 23.09
N SER A 667 24.79 -5.75 22.49
CA SER A 667 25.37 -6.38 21.30
C SER A 667 24.34 -6.64 20.20
N CYS A 668 24.71 -6.36 18.95
CA CYS A 668 24.01 -6.77 17.73
C CYS A 668 25.02 -7.40 16.75
N SER A 669 24.61 -7.78 15.54
CA SER A 669 25.49 -8.45 14.56
C SER A 669 26.85 -7.74 14.38
N ASN A 670 26.83 -6.43 14.13
CA ASN A 670 28.02 -5.63 13.86
C ASN A 670 28.36 -4.56 14.91
N GLY A 671 27.58 -4.47 15.99
CA GLY A 671 27.81 -3.51 17.08
C GLY A 671 27.49 -2.05 16.76
N LYS A 672 26.75 -1.79 15.66
CA LYS A 672 26.47 -0.46 15.12
C LYS A 672 25.04 0.00 15.41
N GLY A 673 24.13 0.02 14.43
CA GLY A 673 22.81 0.68 14.53
C GLY A 673 21.98 0.31 15.76
N ARG A 674 21.67 -0.98 15.93
CA ARG A 674 20.88 -1.49 17.08
C ARG A 674 21.61 -1.26 18.40
N THR A 675 22.90 -1.61 18.47
CA THR A 675 23.74 -1.39 19.67
C THR A 675 23.78 0.08 20.09
N THR A 676 24.06 1.00 19.16
CA THR A 676 24.09 2.45 19.42
C THR A 676 22.73 2.93 19.93
N THR A 677 21.64 2.49 19.30
CA THR A 677 20.28 2.86 19.73
C THR A 677 20.02 2.42 21.17
N ALA A 678 20.33 1.17 21.52
CA ALA A 678 20.16 0.68 22.90
C ALA A 678 21.09 1.38 23.91
N MET A 679 22.32 1.73 23.50
CA MET A 679 23.23 2.53 24.33
C MET A 679 22.66 3.91 24.63
N VAL A 680 22.05 4.59 23.64
CA VAL A 680 21.39 5.89 23.82
C VAL A 680 20.21 5.78 24.77
N VAL A 681 19.37 4.75 24.61
CA VAL A 681 18.27 4.43 25.54
C VAL A 681 18.80 4.23 26.96
N ALA A 682 19.93 3.53 27.11
CA ALA A 682 20.55 3.29 28.41
C ALA A 682 21.10 4.58 29.05
N VAL A 683 21.72 5.46 28.27
CA VAL A 683 22.21 6.77 28.74
C VAL A 683 21.04 7.62 29.23
N LEU A 684 19.98 7.75 28.43
CA LEU A 684 18.76 8.49 28.81
C LEU A 684 18.13 7.91 30.08
N THR A 685 18.04 6.59 30.18
CA THR A 685 17.52 5.90 31.37
C THR A 685 18.34 6.24 32.61
N LEU A 686 19.67 6.15 32.52
CA LEU A 686 20.57 6.46 33.64
C LEU A 686 20.54 7.94 34.03
N TRP A 687 20.42 8.86 33.08
CA TRP A 687 20.24 10.29 33.38
C TRP A 687 18.88 10.57 34.03
N HIS A 688 17.82 9.84 33.67
CA HIS A 688 16.56 9.95 34.40
C HIS A 688 16.66 9.48 35.86
N PHE A 689 17.51 8.49 36.16
CA PHE A 689 17.75 8.05 37.55
C PHE A 689 18.69 8.98 38.32
N ASN A 690 19.74 9.50 37.67
CA ASN A 690 20.83 10.21 38.34
C ASN A 690 20.78 11.75 38.18
N GLY A 691 19.87 12.25 37.36
CA GLY A 691 19.84 13.64 36.89
C GLY A 691 20.51 13.82 35.53
N PHE A 692 19.95 14.71 34.71
CA PHE A 692 20.55 15.10 33.44
C PHE A 692 21.78 15.99 33.64
N PRO A 693 22.80 15.86 32.78
CA PRO A 693 23.95 16.76 32.79
C PRO A 693 23.53 18.21 32.49
N GLU A 694 24.33 19.17 32.96
CA GLU A 694 24.14 20.58 32.60
C GLU A 694 24.32 20.78 31.10
N PHE A 695 23.41 21.53 30.50
CA PHE A 695 23.44 21.82 29.07
C PHE A 695 24.50 22.90 28.79
N PRO A 696 25.53 22.64 27.97
CA PRO A 696 26.38 23.72 27.48
C PRO A 696 25.52 24.69 26.64
N GLU A 697 25.85 25.99 26.67
CA GLU A 697 25.21 26.97 25.77
C GLU A 697 25.51 26.58 24.30
N ASP A 698 24.47 26.57 23.46
CA ASP A 698 24.61 26.24 22.04
C ASP A 698 25.56 27.24 21.36
N GLU A 699 26.72 26.78 20.88
CA GLU A 699 27.54 27.58 19.97
C GLU A 699 26.75 27.82 18.66
N ILE A 700 26.64 29.09 18.27
CA ILE A 700 25.99 29.48 17.02
C ILE A 700 26.92 29.12 15.85
N VAL A 701 26.78 27.89 15.34
CA VAL A 701 27.50 27.44 14.14
C VAL A 701 26.62 27.63 12.91
N SER A 702 26.97 28.60 12.05
CA SER A 702 26.31 28.83 10.76
C SER A 702 27.04 28.09 9.62
N VAL A 703 26.72 26.81 9.44
CA VAL A 703 27.16 26.03 8.27
C VAL A 703 25.96 25.69 7.37
N PRO A 704 26.15 25.58 6.04
CA PRO A 704 25.12 25.01 5.17
C PRO A 704 24.69 23.64 5.69
N ASP A 705 23.40 23.33 5.63
CA ASP A 705 22.83 22.08 6.16
C ASP A 705 22.93 21.86 7.69
N ALA A 706 23.28 22.89 8.48
CA ALA A 706 23.35 22.81 9.95
C ALA A 706 22.08 22.28 10.63
N LYS A 707 20.90 22.52 10.03
CA LYS A 707 19.63 21.98 10.53
C LYS A 707 19.63 20.44 10.56
N TYR A 708 20.26 19.79 9.58
CA TYR A 708 20.30 18.33 9.53
C TYR A 708 21.33 17.75 10.50
N THR A 709 22.48 18.41 10.69
CA THR A 709 23.45 17.99 11.72
C THR A 709 22.88 18.17 13.13
N LYS A 710 21.91 19.07 13.31
CA LYS A 710 21.10 19.20 14.53
C LYS A 710 19.88 18.27 14.57
N GLY A 711 19.67 17.41 13.59
CA GLY A 711 18.52 16.49 13.54
C GLY A 711 17.16 17.18 13.40
N GLU A 712 17.11 18.41 12.90
CA GLU A 712 15.89 19.19 12.67
C GLU A 712 15.19 18.78 11.37
N PHE A 713 14.87 17.48 11.25
CA PHE A 713 14.07 16.94 10.17
C PHE A 713 12.61 17.35 10.36
N GLU A 714 11.86 17.63 9.28
CA GLU A 714 10.48 18.15 9.36
C GLU A 714 9.58 17.28 10.24
N VAL A 715 9.62 15.96 10.07
CA VAL A 715 8.83 15.01 10.89
C VAL A 715 9.22 15.04 12.38
N VAL A 716 10.52 15.20 12.68
CA VAL A 716 11.01 15.32 14.07
C VAL A 716 10.55 16.65 14.67
N MET A 717 10.62 17.74 13.90
CA MET A 717 10.21 19.05 14.37
C MET A 717 8.69 19.16 14.56
N GLN A 718 7.91 18.45 13.75
CA GLN A 718 6.46 18.31 13.97
C GLN A 718 6.17 17.58 15.28
N LEU A 719 6.84 16.45 15.56
CA LEU A 719 6.73 15.76 16.84
C LEU A 719 7.10 16.66 18.02
N VAL A 720 8.22 17.38 17.92
CA VAL A 720 8.72 18.31 18.94
C VAL A 720 7.73 19.42 19.26
N ARG A 721 7.00 19.95 18.26
CA ARG A 721 5.95 20.96 18.46
C ARG A 721 4.72 20.41 19.18
N LEU A 722 4.46 19.11 19.07
CA LEU A 722 3.30 18.44 19.67
C LEU A 722 3.57 17.94 21.10
N LEU A 723 4.83 17.61 21.44
CA LEU A 723 5.20 17.10 22.75
C LEU A 723 5.27 18.22 23.81
N PRO A 724 4.76 17.97 25.04
CA PRO A 724 5.04 18.83 26.18
C PRO A 724 6.55 18.96 26.40
N ASP A 725 7.05 20.19 26.56
CA ASP A 725 8.49 20.48 26.65
C ASP A 725 9.32 19.87 25.50
N GLY A 726 8.74 19.68 24.30
CA GLY A 726 9.35 18.88 23.24
C GLY A 726 10.76 19.34 22.81
N TYR A 727 11.04 20.66 22.84
CA TYR A 727 12.38 21.17 22.58
C TYR A 727 13.40 20.75 23.64
N ARG A 728 13.00 20.69 24.93
CA ARG A 728 13.83 20.19 26.02
C ARG A 728 14.09 18.69 25.84
N MET A 729 13.03 17.91 25.57
CA MET A 729 13.13 16.47 25.31
C MET A 729 14.06 16.16 24.14
N LYS A 730 13.95 16.91 23.04
CA LYS A 730 14.87 16.77 21.90
C LYS A 730 16.32 17.03 22.31
N ARG A 731 16.58 18.11 23.06
CA ARG A 731 17.92 18.47 23.52
C ARG A 731 18.52 17.37 24.40
N GLU A 732 17.74 16.78 25.29
CA GLU A 732 18.13 15.64 26.12
C GLU A 732 18.54 14.42 25.26
N VAL A 733 17.78 14.10 24.21
CA VAL A 733 18.11 13.03 23.26
C VAL A 733 19.35 13.34 22.43
N ASP A 734 19.51 14.58 21.96
CA ASP A 734 20.67 15.01 21.18
C ASP A 734 21.97 14.86 21.99
N LEU A 735 21.96 15.27 23.25
CA LEU A 735 23.10 15.09 24.16
C LEU A 735 23.45 13.61 24.38
N ALA A 736 22.46 12.74 24.51
CA ALA A 736 22.69 11.31 24.67
C ALA A 736 23.31 10.71 23.39
N LEU A 737 22.84 11.13 22.22
CA LEU A 737 23.42 10.76 20.93
C LEU A 737 24.88 11.21 20.83
N ASP A 738 25.17 12.47 21.15
CA ASP A 738 26.52 13.02 21.12
C ASP A 738 27.45 12.26 22.08
N SER A 739 27.01 12.02 23.32
CA SER A 739 27.79 11.30 24.34
C SER A 739 28.15 9.87 23.92
N VAL A 740 27.23 9.17 23.25
CA VAL A 740 27.49 7.82 22.72
C VAL A 740 28.45 7.88 21.52
N SER A 741 28.31 8.91 20.67
CA SER A 741 29.11 9.09 19.47
C SER A 741 30.52 9.67 19.71
N GLU A 742 30.80 10.32 20.84
CA GLU A 742 32.15 10.81 21.20
C GLU A 742 33.22 9.71 21.15
N THR A 743 32.82 8.45 21.34
CA THR A 743 33.72 7.28 21.34
C THR A 743 33.79 6.57 20.00
N MET A 744 33.07 7.09 19.00
CA MET A 744 33.16 6.68 17.62
C MET A 744 33.88 7.76 16.82
N THR A 745 34.58 7.37 15.77
CA THR A 745 35.06 8.36 14.80
C THR A 745 33.83 9.04 14.17
N PRO A 746 33.76 10.39 14.09
CA PRO A 746 32.56 11.12 13.69
C PRO A 746 31.90 10.54 12.43
N MET A 747 32.72 10.20 11.43
CA MET A 747 32.25 9.63 10.17
C MET A 747 31.47 8.31 10.25
N HIS A 748 31.57 7.53 11.33
CA HIS A 748 31.23 6.11 11.22
C HIS A 748 29.82 5.75 11.69
N TYR A 749 29.29 6.23 12.83
CA TYR A 749 27.91 5.87 13.25
C TYR A 749 27.21 6.90 14.15
N HIS A 750 27.24 8.18 13.80
CA HIS A 750 26.35 9.18 14.42
C HIS A 750 24.98 9.16 13.71
N LEU A 751 23.88 8.89 14.44
CA LEU A 751 22.55 8.67 13.83
C LEU A 751 22.11 9.82 12.91
N ARG A 752 22.32 11.08 13.33
CA ARG A 752 22.02 12.28 12.52
C ARG A 752 22.87 12.34 11.24
N GLU A 753 24.13 11.92 11.28
CA GLU A 753 25.02 11.93 10.11
C GLU A 753 24.69 10.81 9.13
N ILE A 754 24.32 9.61 9.64
CA ILE A 754 23.88 8.49 8.80
C ILE A 754 22.71 8.93 7.93
N ILE A 755 21.70 9.60 8.51
CA ILE A 755 20.54 10.08 7.77
C ILE A 755 20.97 11.01 6.61
N ILE A 756 21.89 11.94 6.86
CA ILE A 756 22.38 12.89 5.85
C ILE A 756 23.22 12.18 4.78
N CYS A 757 24.13 11.30 5.18
CA CYS A 757 24.99 10.54 4.28
C CYS A 757 24.16 9.66 3.36
N THR A 758 23.18 8.93 3.90
CA THR A 758 22.24 8.13 3.12
C THR A 758 21.44 9.01 2.16
N TYR A 759 20.87 10.13 2.63
CA TYR A 759 20.12 11.07 1.79
C TYR A 759 20.95 11.60 0.60
N ARG A 760 22.23 11.92 0.83
CA ARG A 760 23.13 12.45 -0.21
C ARG A 760 23.60 11.41 -1.24
N GLN A 761 23.52 10.11 -0.94
CA GLN A 761 23.98 9.03 -1.84
C GLN A 761 22.93 8.59 -2.87
N VAL A 762 21.66 8.98 -2.69
CA VAL A 762 20.53 8.60 -3.55
C VAL A 762 20.66 9.06 -5.02
N PRO A 763 21.18 10.26 -5.37
CA PRO A 763 21.22 10.71 -6.76
C PRO A 763 22.16 9.92 -7.69
N THR A 764 23.03 9.06 -7.16
CA THR A 764 24.12 8.41 -7.93
C THR A 764 23.92 6.93 -8.23
N ALA A 765 22.85 6.29 -7.75
CA ALA A 765 22.58 4.87 -7.99
C ALA A 765 21.41 4.69 -8.96
N HIS A 766 21.57 3.82 -9.97
CA HIS A 766 20.44 3.29 -10.74
C HIS A 766 19.67 2.32 -9.81
N VAL A 767 18.71 2.85 -9.06
CA VAL A 767 17.95 2.09 -8.07
C VAL A 767 16.91 1.20 -8.79
N PRO A 768 16.89 -0.13 -8.56
CA PRO A 768 15.84 -1.02 -9.07
C PRO A 768 14.47 -0.62 -8.53
N ALA A 769 13.42 -0.78 -9.34
CA ALA A 769 12.03 -0.36 -9.05
C ALA A 769 11.45 -0.84 -7.70
N LEU A 770 12.03 -1.87 -7.07
CA LEU A 770 11.67 -2.34 -5.73
C LEU A 770 12.06 -1.36 -4.61
N LEU A 771 13.12 -0.57 -4.79
CA LEU A 771 13.55 0.49 -3.87
C LEU A 771 13.00 1.88 -4.23
N ILE A 772 12.36 2.04 -5.40
CA ILE A 772 11.62 3.27 -5.75
C ILE A 772 10.28 3.36 -5.00
N ARG A 773 9.78 2.24 -4.47
CA ARG A 773 8.73 2.26 -3.45
C ARG A 773 9.17 2.94 -2.15
N TYR A 774 10.51 3.04 -1.95
CA TYR A 774 11.40 3.48 -0.86
C TYR A 774 11.53 4.99 -0.48
N MET A 775 11.27 5.93 -1.40
CA MET A 775 11.75 7.32 -1.22
C MET A 775 10.87 8.42 -1.86
N PRO A 776 10.91 9.65 -1.31
CA PRO A 776 10.15 10.79 -1.82
C PRO A 776 10.94 11.53 -2.91
N GLU A 777 10.62 11.28 -4.18
CA GLU A 777 11.02 12.21 -5.24
C GLU A 777 9.96 13.31 -5.37
N LYS A 778 10.41 14.57 -5.20
CA LYS A 778 9.75 15.83 -5.58
C LYS A 778 8.27 15.98 -5.18
N ALA A 779 7.97 16.10 -3.89
CA ALA A 779 6.69 16.66 -3.45
C ALA A 779 6.76 18.19 -3.46
N VAL A 780 6.10 18.83 -4.44
CA VAL A 780 5.96 20.30 -4.54
C VAL A 780 4.71 20.78 -3.78
N SER A 781 3.99 19.90 -3.11
CA SER A 781 2.76 20.22 -2.39
C SER A 781 2.61 19.43 -1.09
N ILE A 782 2.09 20.09 -0.05
CA ILE A 782 1.78 19.54 1.28
C ILE A 782 0.89 18.28 1.19
N ASN A 783 0.07 18.14 0.14
CA ASN A 783 -0.81 16.98 -0.05
C ASN A 783 -0.05 15.72 -0.52
N GLU A 784 1.01 15.86 -1.33
CA GLU A 784 1.80 14.71 -1.80
C GLU A 784 2.72 14.15 -0.70
N TYR A 785 3.14 14.98 0.25
CA TYR A 785 3.96 14.57 1.40
C TYR A 785 3.16 13.72 2.40
N VAL A 786 1.88 14.07 2.63
CA VAL A 786 0.93 13.25 3.43
C VAL A 786 0.63 11.92 2.72
N TYR A 787 0.56 11.92 1.39
CA TYR A 787 0.35 10.72 0.58
C TYR A 787 1.54 9.76 0.62
N SER A 788 2.76 10.31 0.55
CA SER A 788 4.00 9.57 0.75
C SER A 788 4.00 8.94 2.15
N MET A 789 3.74 9.70 3.22
CA MET A 789 3.75 9.17 4.60
C MET A 789 2.71 8.05 4.87
N LYS A 790 1.53 8.12 4.23
CA LYS A 790 0.55 7.01 4.27
C LYS A 790 1.06 5.76 3.55
N ARG A 791 1.83 5.94 2.46
CA ARG A 791 2.55 4.85 1.75
C ARG A 791 3.72 4.28 2.58
N TRP A 792 4.28 5.09 3.51
CA TRP A 792 5.35 4.74 4.46
C TRP A 792 4.89 4.11 5.77
N ARG A 793 3.57 3.97 6.00
CA ARG A 793 3.06 3.21 7.16
C ARG A 793 3.62 3.70 8.52
N LEU A 794 3.87 5.01 8.65
CA LEU A 794 4.17 5.68 9.93
C LEU A 794 2.88 6.33 10.47
N PRO A 795 2.58 6.22 11.78
CA PRO A 795 1.38 6.80 12.37
C PRO A 795 1.40 8.34 12.29
N VAL A 796 0.41 8.92 11.62
CA VAL A 796 0.18 10.38 11.66
C VAL A 796 -1.09 10.64 12.45
N TYR A 797 -0.94 11.23 13.64
CA TYR A 797 -2.04 11.83 14.40
C TYR A 797 -2.40 13.18 13.77
N ILE A 798 -3.46 13.24 12.96
CA ILE A 798 -4.11 14.50 12.61
C ILE A 798 -5.48 14.51 13.29
N LYS A 799 -5.58 15.19 14.44
CA LYS A 799 -6.87 15.66 14.95
C LYS A 799 -7.23 16.94 14.20
N GLY A 800 -8.42 16.97 13.62
CA GLY A 800 -8.99 18.15 13.00
C GLY A 800 -9.15 19.30 14.00
N ILE A 801 -8.89 20.52 13.51
CA ILE A 801 -9.59 21.73 13.91
C ILE A 801 -10.29 22.22 12.65
#